data_AF-A0A6B0SEJ1-F1
#
_entry.id   AF-A0A6B0SEJ1-F1
#
_cell.length_a   1.000
_cell.length_b   1.000
_cell.length_c   1.000
_cell.angle_alpha   90.00
_cell.angle_beta   90.00
_cell.angle_gamma   90.00
#
_symmetry.space_group_name_H-M   'P 1'
#
loop_
_entity.id
_entity.type
_entity.pdbx_description
1 polymer ?
#
loop_
_entity_poly.entity_id
_entity_poly.type
_entity_poly.pdbx_seq_one_letter_code
_entity_poly.pdbx_strand_id
1 'polypeptide(L)'
;MGPESEATTPPEEAGGARTDRDTLALLDPAVSEWWVDRFGSPDDEDGCLTPPQREAIPLIHEGENALIAAPTGSGKTLASFTAILNELFEREQDGGLANEVYCLYVSPLKSLANDIERNLANPLSGISDRLAERGVDTDVRQAIRHGDTSSYDRQKMLEETPHILNTTPETLAILLNSPKFREKLASVEYVVVDEIHSLADSKRGTHLSVSLERLQRIAGDFARIGCSATVEPLSDIARFLVGFEGTGDDATSREPRNCEIVDARFARDYDLQLHCPTPDLVNASKGAVNDAFYDELGDLVDDHESTLVFTNTRSGAERVLENLRERGVVGDDASACHHGSLSKDRRKQVERQLKEGSLSVTTTSTSLELGIDMPHIDLVVQVGSPKSVASLLQRVGRAGHRPGRTVTGRVIALDRDELVECAVMLRQAEAGFVDRVHIPERAHDVAVQHVYGMAISGPLREADLRDTVTSAYPYREYTDEDFEALFRYLTADYDGLEDRNVYAKIWRDENDPVDGEHHYPEFDVGEPMIGKRGRLARPILLQNLGTIPDSFTVNVFVRGDDEWVGQLDEDYLDTLEAGDVFVLGGERFAYRYRRGSKVYVDYTSERATVPSWYSERLPLSYDLGREIARFQSDVVTRYEDGGAAAVRRWLREFPVDANAVRALARMYDDQIKYAGVGSVSTTGRIAIEEVKDRDEYRRRYHVRTPYGRRFNDGLSRLLAYRCANEANANVGVSVADNGFTLSMPLNRKVDVAELLRQTDPASARETLRAALDGTDLLKRYFRINATRALLVLKRYKGHEKSASKQQVASEMLLGFAERLEDFAVLEETYRELVEDKLDLAGVREVLSAVQDGDIDVSETTLQSPSPLSFGLATLSASDVVLADDEDAVLRAFHERVREQVDD
;
A
#
# COMPACT_ATOMS: atom_id res chain seq x y z
N MET A 1 -10.17 30.76 19.55
CA MET A 1 -8.89 31.30 19.05
C MET A 1 -8.29 30.18 18.25
N GLY A 2 -8.63 30.13 16.95
CA GLY A 2 -8.23 29.03 16.06
C GLY A 2 -6.81 29.25 15.55
N PRO A 3 -6.08 28.19 15.17
CA PRO A 3 -4.80 28.34 14.51
C PRO A 3 -5.05 28.90 13.11
N GLU A 4 -4.45 30.04 12.82
CA GLU A 4 -4.44 30.62 11.48
C GLU A 4 -3.70 29.68 10.54
N SER A 5 -4.31 29.39 9.39
CA SER A 5 -3.66 28.72 8.28
C SER A 5 -2.50 29.59 7.80
N GLU A 6 -1.27 29.19 8.09
CA GLU A 6 -0.10 29.72 7.41
C GLU A 6 -0.23 29.35 5.93
N ALA A 7 -0.61 30.34 5.13
CA ALA A 7 -0.46 30.28 3.69
C ALA A 7 1.03 30.09 3.40
N THR A 8 1.37 28.94 2.82
CA THR A 8 2.70 28.61 2.32
C THR A 8 3.14 29.71 1.35
N THR A 9 4.05 30.54 1.83
CA THR A 9 4.81 31.47 0.98
C THR A 9 5.60 30.62 -0.03
N PRO A 10 5.58 30.91 -1.34
CA PRO A 10 6.45 30.22 -2.28
C PRO A 10 7.91 30.41 -1.83
N PRO A 11 8.78 29.40 -1.97
CA PRO A 11 10.16 29.50 -1.53
C PRO A 11 10.83 30.70 -2.20
N GLU A 12 11.53 31.51 -1.41
CA GLU A 12 12.43 32.55 -1.92
C GLU A 12 13.43 31.88 -2.88
N GLU A 13 13.47 32.36 -4.13
CA GLU A 13 14.47 31.98 -5.13
C GLU A 13 15.87 32.37 -4.65
N ALA A 14 16.52 31.50 -3.89
CA ALA A 14 17.91 31.62 -3.47
C ALA A 14 18.75 30.52 -4.11
N GLY A 15 19.09 30.71 -5.38
CA GLY A 15 20.01 29.86 -6.15
C GLY A 15 19.68 29.94 -7.64
N GLY A 16 20.54 30.56 -8.44
CA GLY A 16 20.35 30.53 -9.90
C GLY A 16 20.25 29.08 -10.38
N ALA A 17 19.26 28.77 -11.22
CA ALA A 17 19.08 27.43 -11.77
C ALA A 17 20.39 26.95 -12.41
N ARG A 18 20.99 25.88 -11.84
CA ARG A 18 22.21 25.26 -12.40
C ARG A 18 21.93 24.89 -13.85
N THR A 19 22.87 25.09 -14.76
CA THR A 19 22.72 24.74 -16.19
C THR A 19 23.17 23.31 -16.46
N ASP A 20 22.82 22.73 -17.61
CA ASP A 20 23.30 21.39 -18.00
C ASP A 20 24.83 21.34 -18.02
N ARG A 21 25.44 22.42 -18.49
CA ARG A 21 26.89 22.59 -18.54
C ARG A 21 27.52 22.57 -17.15
N ASP A 22 26.90 23.21 -16.16
CA ASP A 22 27.43 23.23 -14.80
C ASP A 22 27.39 21.83 -14.19
N THR A 23 26.30 21.08 -14.38
CA THR A 23 26.17 19.70 -13.88
C THR A 23 27.13 18.74 -14.57
N LEU A 24 27.24 18.80 -15.90
CA LEU A 24 28.16 17.93 -16.65
C LEU A 24 29.64 18.23 -16.36
N ALA A 25 29.99 19.48 -16.02
CA ALA A 25 31.35 19.85 -15.66
C ALA A 25 31.84 19.27 -14.32
N LEU A 26 30.93 18.74 -13.50
CA LEU A 26 31.28 18.01 -12.27
C LEU A 26 31.76 16.58 -12.53
N LEU A 27 31.46 16.03 -13.70
CA LEU A 27 31.71 14.63 -14.03
C LEU A 27 33.07 14.45 -14.73
N ASP A 28 33.68 13.28 -14.55
CA ASP A 28 34.83 12.83 -15.32
C ASP A 28 34.53 12.99 -16.83
N PRO A 29 35.49 13.48 -17.64
CA PRO A 29 35.25 13.73 -19.05
C PRO A 29 34.73 12.51 -19.82
N ALA A 30 35.13 11.28 -19.46
CA ALA A 30 34.61 10.07 -20.09
C ALA A 30 33.11 9.87 -19.81
N VAL A 31 32.65 10.18 -18.60
CA VAL A 31 31.24 10.11 -18.20
C VAL A 31 30.44 11.21 -18.89
N SER A 32 30.93 12.45 -18.87
CA SER A 32 30.28 13.58 -19.56
C SER A 32 30.19 13.36 -21.06
N GLU A 33 31.24 12.87 -21.72
CA GLU A 33 31.23 12.60 -23.17
C GLU A 33 30.27 11.47 -23.52
N TRP A 34 30.24 10.39 -22.73
CA TRP A 34 29.25 9.32 -22.88
C TRP A 34 27.82 9.87 -22.77
N TRP A 35 27.56 10.75 -21.79
CA TRP A 35 26.24 11.35 -21.60
C TRP A 35 25.80 12.16 -22.83
N VAL A 36 26.66 13.06 -23.30
CA VAL A 36 26.38 13.92 -24.45
C VAL A 36 26.19 13.11 -25.73
N ASP A 37 27.00 12.07 -25.97
CA ASP A 37 26.82 11.17 -27.12
C ASP A 37 25.49 10.41 -27.07
N ARG A 38 25.04 10.06 -25.86
CA ARG A 38 23.82 9.26 -25.68
C ARG A 38 22.53 10.06 -25.72
N PHE A 39 22.53 11.26 -25.12
CA PHE A 39 21.33 12.06 -24.88
C PHE A 39 21.37 13.44 -25.52
N GLY A 40 22.53 13.90 -25.99
CA GLY A 40 22.68 15.19 -26.62
C GLY A 40 21.95 15.28 -27.96
N SER A 41 21.34 16.44 -28.21
CA SER A 41 20.81 16.81 -29.52
C SER A 41 21.80 17.74 -30.21
N PRO A 42 22.06 17.58 -31.52
CA PRO A 42 22.85 18.56 -32.28
C PRO A 42 22.26 19.98 -32.28
N ASP A 43 20.97 20.11 -31.94
CA ASP A 43 20.19 21.34 -32.07
C ASP A 43 19.95 22.07 -30.73
N ASP A 44 20.40 21.53 -29.59
CA ASP A 44 20.07 22.08 -28.25
C ASP A 44 21.27 22.03 -27.28
N GLU A 45 21.83 23.19 -26.92
CA GLU A 45 22.97 23.30 -25.99
C GLU A 45 22.57 23.08 -24.50
N ASP A 46 21.28 23.14 -24.16
CA ASP A 46 20.75 23.08 -22.77
C ASP A 46 19.62 22.03 -22.56
N GLY A 47 19.59 20.98 -23.40
CA GLY A 47 18.53 19.95 -23.42
C GLY A 47 18.99 18.50 -23.16
N CYS A 48 20.18 18.28 -22.58
CA CYS A 48 20.76 16.96 -22.38
C CYS A 48 20.35 16.30 -21.05
N LEU A 49 19.94 17.09 -20.05
CA LEU A 49 19.47 16.59 -18.75
C LEU A 49 18.00 16.96 -18.52
N THR A 50 17.25 16.04 -17.93
CA THR A 50 15.90 16.33 -17.42
C THR A 50 15.98 17.13 -16.12
N PRO A 51 14.91 17.86 -15.72
CA PRO A 51 14.89 18.59 -14.44
C PRO A 51 15.37 17.79 -13.22
N PRO A 52 14.88 16.55 -12.95
CA PRO A 52 15.37 15.79 -11.79
C PRO A 52 16.85 15.39 -11.90
N GLN A 53 17.39 15.23 -13.11
CA GLN A 53 18.81 14.91 -13.29
C GLN A 53 19.69 16.14 -13.01
N ARG A 54 19.27 17.31 -13.48
CA ARG A 54 20.01 18.57 -13.30
C ARG A 54 20.18 18.95 -11.84
N GLU A 55 19.15 18.69 -11.03
CA GLU A 55 19.12 19.00 -9.60
C GLU A 55 19.74 17.90 -8.73
N ALA A 56 19.48 16.61 -9.02
CA ALA A 56 19.93 15.52 -8.13
C ALA A 56 21.41 15.15 -8.30
N ILE A 57 21.95 15.17 -9.53
CA ILE A 57 23.32 14.71 -9.79
C ILE A 57 24.35 15.48 -8.92
N PRO A 58 24.31 16.82 -8.84
CA PRO A 58 25.27 17.53 -8.03
C PRO A 58 25.15 17.25 -6.53
N LEU A 59 23.93 17.14 -6.00
CA LEU A 59 23.69 16.82 -4.59
C LEU A 59 24.31 15.47 -4.21
N ILE A 60 24.11 14.46 -5.07
CA ILE A 60 24.65 13.11 -4.85
C ILE A 60 26.18 13.11 -4.97
N HIS A 61 26.74 13.88 -5.91
CA HIS A 61 28.20 14.06 -6.03
C HIS A 61 28.81 14.74 -4.79
N GLU A 62 28.09 15.66 -4.16
CA GLU A 62 28.50 16.31 -2.90
C GLU A 62 28.32 15.39 -1.66
N GLY A 63 27.75 14.18 -1.84
CA GLY A 63 27.52 13.22 -0.76
C GLY A 63 26.26 13.49 0.07
N GLU A 64 25.37 14.37 -0.39
CA GLU A 64 24.15 14.76 0.31
C GLU A 64 23.04 13.71 0.16
N ASN A 65 22.19 13.59 1.18
CA ASN A 65 20.97 12.77 1.06
C ASN A 65 19.95 13.48 0.17
N ALA A 66 19.31 12.75 -0.74
CA ALA A 66 18.36 13.34 -1.67
C ALA A 66 17.09 12.49 -1.83
N LEU A 67 15.92 13.12 -1.81
CA LEU A 67 14.64 12.54 -2.22
C LEU A 67 14.25 13.08 -3.59
N ILE A 68 14.29 12.22 -4.61
CA ILE A 68 13.92 12.54 -5.99
C ILE A 68 12.46 12.15 -6.22
N ALA A 69 11.58 13.15 -6.24
CA ALA A 69 10.17 12.99 -6.55
C ALA A 69 9.91 13.37 -8.01
N ALA A 70 9.81 12.39 -8.91
CA ALA A 70 9.59 12.66 -10.34
C ALA A 70 8.77 11.57 -11.04
N PRO A 71 7.99 11.88 -12.08
CA PRO A 71 7.14 10.92 -12.76
C PRO A 71 7.93 9.77 -13.40
N THR A 72 7.24 8.68 -13.71
CA THR A 72 7.80 7.60 -14.52
C THR A 72 8.19 8.12 -15.92
N GLY A 73 9.32 7.68 -16.46
CA GLY A 73 9.88 8.18 -17.72
C GLY A 73 10.64 9.51 -17.65
N SER A 74 10.83 10.09 -16.46
CA SER A 74 11.56 11.38 -16.27
C SER A 74 13.08 11.23 -16.10
N GLY A 75 13.62 10.01 -16.17
CA GLY A 75 15.06 9.75 -16.04
C GLY A 75 15.58 9.58 -14.60
N LYS A 76 14.70 9.31 -13.62
CA LYS A 76 15.03 9.09 -12.19
C LYS A 76 16.22 8.15 -11.95
N THR A 77 16.28 7.03 -12.65
CA THR A 77 17.36 6.05 -12.48
C THR A 77 18.72 6.69 -12.75
N LEU A 78 18.87 7.42 -13.87
CA LEU A 78 20.14 8.09 -14.15
C LEU A 78 20.36 9.29 -13.23
N ALA A 79 19.30 9.99 -12.82
CA ALA A 79 19.41 11.04 -11.80
C ALA A 79 20.03 10.50 -10.50
N SER A 80 19.66 9.29 -10.06
CA SER A 80 20.22 8.67 -8.85
C SER A 80 21.60 8.03 -9.03
N PHE A 81 21.98 7.60 -10.24
CA PHE A 81 23.17 6.78 -10.46
C PHE A 81 24.34 7.51 -11.13
N THR A 82 24.12 8.60 -11.88
CA THR A 82 25.20 9.22 -12.67
C THR A 82 26.38 9.65 -11.80
N ALA A 83 26.13 10.35 -10.68
CA ALA A 83 27.18 10.74 -9.74
C ALA A 83 27.86 9.51 -9.10
N ILE A 84 27.10 8.49 -8.70
CA ILE A 84 27.65 7.25 -8.12
C ILE A 84 28.59 6.56 -9.12
N LEU A 85 28.17 6.45 -10.38
CA LEU A 85 29.00 5.87 -11.43
C LEU A 85 30.28 6.70 -11.65
N ASN A 86 30.17 8.03 -11.63
CA ASN A 86 31.32 8.93 -11.71
C ASN A 86 32.37 8.59 -10.64
N GLU A 87 31.97 8.58 -9.38
CA GLU A 87 32.88 8.31 -8.25
C GLU A 87 33.52 6.92 -8.32
N LEU A 88 32.75 5.90 -8.74
CA LEU A 88 33.28 4.55 -8.90
C LEU A 88 34.33 4.46 -10.00
N PHE A 89 34.10 5.11 -11.14
CA PHE A 89 35.06 5.13 -12.25
C PHE A 89 36.28 5.99 -11.93
N GLU A 90 36.13 7.13 -11.26
CA GLU A 90 37.27 7.93 -10.77
C GLU A 90 38.14 7.12 -9.80
N ARG A 91 37.53 6.44 -8.83
CA ARG A 91 38.26 5.59 -7.88
C ARG A 91 38.93 4.38 -8.55
N GLU A 92 38.30 3.79 -9.55
CA GLU A 92 38.91 2.72 -10.35
C GLU A 92 40.16 3.23 -11.10
N GLN A 93 40.13 4.46 -11.64
CA GLN A 93 41.29 5.11 -12.25
C GLN A 93 42.40 5.40 -11.23
N ASP A 94 42.04 5.81 -10.01
CA ASP A 94 42.94 6.25 -8.93
C ASP A 94 43.43 5.13 -8.01
N GLY A 95 43.60 3.91 -8.54
CA GLY A 95 44.23 2.80 -7.83
C GLY A 95 43.38 1.54 -7.69
N GLY A 96 42.19 1.54 -8.30
CA GLY A 96 41.30 0.37 -8.38
C GLY A 96 40.33 0.25 -7.22
N LEU A 97 39.18 -0.36 -7.49
CA LEU A 97 38.15 -0.66 -6.51
C LEU A 97 38.50 -1.92 -5.70
N ALA A 98 38.33 -1.84 -4.38
CA ALA A 98 38.49 -3.00 -3.52
C ALA A 98 37.37 -4.02 -3.77
N ASN A 99 37.60 -5.25 -3.32
CA ASN A 99 36.63 -6.34 -3.43
C ASN A 99 35.49 -6.18 -2.39
N GLU A 100 34.74 -5.09 -2.46
CA GLU A 100 33.79 -4.57 -1.48
C GLU A 100 32.57 -3.94 -2.16
N VAL A 101 31.50 -3.66 -1.40
CA VAL A 101 30.30 -3.00 -1.90
C VAL A 101 30.39 -1.51 -1.57
N TYR A 102 30.24 -0.66 -2.59
CA TYR A 102 30.26 0.81 -2.45
C TYR A 102 28.87 1.43 -2.62
N CYS A 103 28.05 0.85 -3.50
CA CYS A 103 26.67 1.27 -3.73
C CYS A 103 25.69 0.13 -3.46
N LEU A 104 24.71 0.37 -2.59
CA LEU A 104 23.60 -0.53 -2.35
C LEU A 104 22.33 0.02 -3.01
N TYR A 105 21.75 -0.75 -3.93
CA TYR A 105 20.44 -0.43 -4.50
C TYR A 105 19.38 -1.35 -3.87
N VAL A 106 18.34 -0.76 -3.29
CA VAL A 106 17.25 -1.48 -2.62
C VAL A 106 15.97 -1.29 -3.42
N SER A 107 15.42 -2.40 -3.92
CA SER A 107 14.16 -2.42 -4.66
C SER A 107 13.03 -3.08 -3.85
N PRO A 108 11.78 -2.59 -3.95
CA PRO A 108 10.62 -3.28 -3.41
C PRO A 108 10.32 -4.60 -4.13
N LEU A 109 10.67 -4.73 -5.41
CA LEU A 109 10.29 -5.85 -6.26
C LEU A 109 11.50 -6.52 -6.92
N LYS A 110 11.46 -7.84 -7.01
CA LYS A 110 12.49 -8.61 -7.73
C LYS A 110 12.53 -8.27 -9.22
N SER A 111 11.39 -7.98 -9.85
CA SER A 111 11.33 -7.60 -11.27
C SER A 111 12.10 -6.31 -11.53
N LEU A 112 11.83 -5.28 -10.72
CA LEU A 112 12.52 -3.99 -10.79
C LEU A 112 14.03 -4.11 -10.52
N ALA A 113 14.43 -4.98 -9.59
CA ALA A 113 15.85 -5.30 -9.38
C ALA A 113 16.53 -5.84 -10.67
N ASN A 114 15.86 -6.73 -11.39
CA ASN A 114 16.37 -7.25 -12.67
C ASN A 114 16.39 -6.20 -13.79
N ASP A 115 15.49 -5.23 -13.74
CA ASP A 115 15.42 -4.16 -14.73
C ASP A 115 16.57 -3.17 -14.56
N ILE A 116 16.86 -2.76 -13.32
CA ILE A 116 17.98 -1.85 -13.03
C ILE A 116 19.33 -2.45 -13.43
N GLU A 117 19.59 -3.74 -13.18
CA GLU A 117 20.84 -4.38 -13.64
C GLU A 117 21.04 -4.23 -15.16
N ARG A 118 19.96 -4.39 -15.94
CA ARG A 118 19.98 -4.20 -17.39
C ARG A 118 20.17 -2.74 -17.78
N ASN A 119 19.48 -1.83 -17.11
CA ASN A 119 19.54 -0.40 -17.40
C ASN A 119 20.92 0.18 -17.06
N LEU A 120 21.58 -0.32 -16.02
CA LEU A 120 22.95 0.07 -15.64
C LEU A 120 24.03 -0.60 -16.51
N ALA A 121 23.72 -1.70 -17.20
CA ALA A 121 24.70 -2.35 -18.07
C ALA A 121 25.17 -1.43 -19.22
N ASN A 122 24.28 -0.60 -19.77
CA ASN A 122 24.60 0.34 -20.85
C ASN A 122 25.57 1.47 -20.43
N PRO A 123 25.32 2.25 -19.37
CA PRO A 123 26.28 3.24 -18.90
C PRO A 123 27.59 2.60 -18.45
N LEU A 124 27.55 1.48 -17.73
CA LEU A 124 28.77 0.78 -17.29
C LEU A 124 29.66 0.41 -18.48
N SER A 125 29.13 -0.27 -19.50
CA SER A 125 29.92 -0.63 -20.68
C SER A 125 30.37 0.59 -21.47
N GLY A 126 29.50 1.59 -21.64
CA GLY A 126 29.80 2.76 -22.44
C GLY A 126 30.91 3.63 -21.83
N ILE A 127 30.93 3.79 -20.51
CA ILE A 127 31.99 4.52 -19.80
C ILE A 127 33.30 3.72 -19.83
N SER A 128 33.26 2.40 -19.59
CA SER A 128 34.44 1.53 -19.73
C SER A 128 35.05 1.60 -21.13
N ASP A 129 34.24 1.59 -22.19
CA ASP A 129 34.71 1.69 -23.58
C ASP A 129 35.42 3.04 -23.83
N ARG A 130 34.88 4.15 -23.32
CA ARG A 130 35.49 5.49 -23.43
C ARG A 130 36.83 5.57 -22.69
N LEU A 131 36.94 4.95 -21.53
CA LEU A 131 38.20 4.88 -20.78
C LEU A 131 39.21 3.95 -21.45
N ALA A 132 38.76 2.84 -22.05
CA ALA A 132 39.60 1.95 -22.83
C ALA A 132 40.19 2.64 -24.08
N GLU A 133 39.42 3.51 -24.76
CA GLU A 133 39.91 4.38 -25.84
C GLU A 133 41.07 5.29 -25.39
N ARG A 134 41.10 5.64 -24.10
CA ARG A 134 42.15 6.44 -23.44
C ARG A 134 43.27 5.59 -22.83
N GLY A 135 43.22 4.26 -22.99
CA GLY A 135 44.22 3.32 -22.49
C GLY A 135 44.06 2.93 -21.03
N VAL A 136 42.89 3.17 -20.43
CA VAL A 136 42.56 2.79 -19.05
C VAL A 136 41.58 1.62 -19.06
N ASP A 137 41.98 0.51 -18.44
CA ASP A 137 41.11 -0.66 -18.26
C ASP A 137 40.42 -0.56 -16.89
N THR A 138 39.12 -0.88 -16.84
CA THR A 138 38.27 -0.68 -15.65
C THR A 138 37.38 -1.88 -15.40
N ASP A 139 37.24 -2.31 -14.15
CA ASP A 139 36.35 -3.41 -13.76
C ASP A 139 35.30 -2.98 -12.72
N VAL A 140 34.33 -2.17 -13.14
CA VAL A 140 33.19 -1.79 -12.28
C VAL A 140 32.11 -2.89 -12.32
N ARG A 141 32.04 -3.69 -11.25
CA ARG A 141 31.16 -4.87 -11.15
C ARG A 141 29.80 -4.55 -10.51
N GLN A 142 28.72 -5.08 -11.09
CA GLN A 142 27.37 -5.08 -10.49
C GLN A 142 26.81 -6.50 -10.35
N ALA A 143 25.92 -6.74 -9.37
CA ALA A 143 25.18 -8.01 -9.28
C ALA A 143 23.87 -7.88 -8.48
N ILE A 144 22.94 -8.81 -8.74
CA ILE A 144 21.67 -8.92 -8.00
C ILE A 144 21.72 -10.00 -6.92
N ARG A 145 21.34 -9.62 -5.70
CA ARG A 145 21.19 -10.51 -4.56
C ARG A 145 19.77 -10.45 -3.99
N HIS A 146 19.01 -11.52 -4.19
CA HIS A 146 17.66 -11.70 -3.64
C HIS A 146 17.38 -13.17 -3.27
N GLY A 147 16.17 -13.47 -2.78
CA GLY A 147 15.79 -14.83 -2.35
C GLY A 147 15.99 -15.95 -3.38
N ASP A 148 15.89 -15.66 -4.68
CA ASP A 148 16.02 -16.66 -5.76
C ASP A 148 17.47 -16.84 -6.25
N THR A 149 18.44 -16.06 -5.72
CA THR A 149 19.85 -16.16 -6.12
C THR A 149 20.39 -17.53 -5.71
N SER A 150 21.04 -18.26 -6.63
CA SER A 150 21.49 -19.63 -6.38
C SER A 150 22.63 -19.68 -5.37
N SER A 151 22.78 -20.76 -4.60
CA SER A 151 23.88 -20.90 -3.64
C SER A 151 25.27 -20.72 -4.27
N TYR A 152 25.42 -21.09 -5.54
CA TYR A 152 26.64 -20.88 -6.32
C TYR A 152 26.92 -19.39 -6.51
N ASP A 153 25.95 -18.63 -7.03
CA ASP A 153 26.11 -17.19 -7.25
C ASP A 153 26.35 -16.46 -5.92
N ARG A 154 25.70 -16.91 -4.84
CA ARG A 154 25.91 -16.36 -3.50
C ARG A 154 27.34 -16.53 -3.01
N GLN A 155 27.97 -17.67 -3.30
CA GLN A 155 29.36 -17.93 -2.95
C GLN A 155 30.30 -17.14 -3.87
N LYS A 156 30.01 -17.08 -5.17
CA LYS A 156 30.78 -16.28 -6.12
C LYS A 156 30.87 -14.82 -5.68
N MET A 157 29.76 -14.21 -5.22
CA MET A 157 29.77 -12.83 -4.71
C MET A 157 30.67 -12.60 -3.49
N LEU A 158 31.02 -13.64 -2.71
CA LEU A 158 31.96 -13.49 -1.60
C LEU A 158 33.41 -13.51 -2.08
N GLU A 159 33.68 -14.24 -3.16
CA GLU A 159 35.01 -14.34 -3.78
C GLU A 159 35.27 -13.11 -4.66
N GLU A 160 34.28 -12.72 -5.45
CA GLU A 160 34.27 -11.62 -6.41
C GLU A 160 33.04 -10.73 -6.12
N THR A 161 33.22 -9.81 -5.19
CA THR A 161 32.20 -8.91 -4.64
C THR A 161 31.86 -7.82 -5.65
N PRO A 162 30.56 -7.54 -5.86
CA PRO A 162 30.12 -6.45 -6.73
C PRO A 162 30.32 -5.10 -6.03
N HIS A 163 30.71 -4.08 -6.80
CA HIS A 163 30.81 -2.70 -6.33
C HIS A 163 29.41 -2.07 -6.20
N ILE A 164 28.47 -2.47 -7.08
CA ILE A 164 27.05 -2.11 -7.03
C ILE A 164 26.22 -3.36 -6.70
N LEU A 165 25.62 -3.40 -5.52
CA LEU A 165 24.78 -4.51 -5.07
C LEU A 165 23.30 -4.16 -5.14
N ASN A 166 22.56 -4.84 -6.02
CA ASN A 166 21.12 -4.72 -6.10
C ASN A 166 20.42 -5.76 -5.22
N THR A 167 19.55 -5.33 -4.30
CA THR A 167 18.94 -6.21 -3.31
C THR A 167 17.51 -5.82 -2.93
N THR A 168 16.91 -6.60 -2.02
CA THR A 168 15.60 -6.32 -1.40
C THR A 168 15.76 -6.08 0.10
N PRO A 169 14.81 -5.40 0.77
CA PRO A 169 14.88 -5.15 2.22
C PRO A 169 15.15 -6.39 3.07
N GLU A 170 14.47 -7.50 2.78
CA GLU A 170 14.64 -8.77 3.51
C GLU A 170 16.03 -9.36 3.28
N THR A 171 16.53 -9.24 2.05
CA THR A 171 17.84 -9.77 1.70
C THR A 171 18.95 -8.94 2.33
N LEU A 172 18.81 -7.60 2.39
CA LEU A 172 19.73 -6.73 3.12
C LEU A 172 19.87 -7.16 4.58
N ALA A 173 18.77 -7.38 5.29
CA ALA A 173 18.84 -7.82 6.69
C ALA A 173 19.44 -9.22 6.88
N ILE A 174 19.31 -10.12 5.89
CA ILE A 174 20.05 -11.39 5.85
C ILE A 174 21.56 -11.12 5.73
N LEU A 175 21.98 -10.21 4.85
CA LEU A 175 23.40 -9.86 4.65
C LEU A 175 24.00 -9.21 5.92
N LEU A 176 23.26 -8.32 6.59
CA LEU A 176 23.67 -7.72 7.88
C LEU A 176 23.88 -8.76 8.99
N ASN A 177 23.25 -9.93 8.88
CA ASN A 177 23.39 -11.05 9.82
C ASN A 177 24.31 -12.17 9.31
N SER A 178 24.96 -11.98 8.16
CA SER A 178 25.86 -12.94 7.52
C SER A 178 27.31 -12.50 7.75
N PRO A 179 28.08 -13.12 8.67
CA PRO A 179 29.37 -12.59 9.12
C PRO A 179 30.33 -12.21 7.99
N LYS A 180 30.54 -13.13 7.02
CA LYS A 180 31.47 -12.91 5.90
C LYS A 180 31.04 -11.80 4.94
N PHE A 181 29.73 -11.64 4.71
CA PHE A 181 29.24 -10.64 3.76
C PHE A 181 29.05 -9.29 4.45
N ARG A 182 28.76 -9.27 5.75
CA ARG A 182 28.66 -8.05 6.55
C ARG A 182 29.94 -7.20 6.44
N GLU A 183 31.11 -7.82 6.44
CA GLU A 183 32.40 -7.15 6.24
C GLU A 183 32.47 -6.43 4.89
N LYS A 184 31.87 -7.00 3.84
CA LYS A 184 31.83 -6.42 2.49
C LYS A 184 30.96 -5.17 2.37
N LEU A 185 30.10 -4.90 3.37
CA LEU A 185 29.21 -3.76 3.42
C LEU A 185 29.81 -2.56 4.18
N ALA A 186 31.01 -2.69 4.75
CA ALA A 186 31.64 -1.63 5.54
C ALA A 186 32.10 -0.42 4.71
N SER A 187 32.17 -0.57 3.38
CA SER A 187 32.63 0.47 2.44
C SER A 187 31.48 1.09 1.65
N VAL A 188 30.23 0.86 2.09
CA VAL A 188 29.05 1.45 1.44
C VAL A 188 29.05 2.96 1.65
N GLU A 189 29.02 3.70 0.56
CA GLU A 189 28.99 5.16 0.51
C GLU A 189 27.65 5.69 -0.03
N TYR A 190 26.93 4.85 -0.77
CA TYR A 190 25.65 5.22 -1.39
C TYR A 190 24.60 4.15 -1.16
N VAL A 191 23.40 4.56 -0.78
CA VAL A 191 22.22 3.70 -0.71
C VAL A 191 21.07 4.32 -1.51
N VAL A 192 20.69 3.67 -2.61
CA VAL A 192 19.54 4.06 -3.43
C VAL A 192 18.33 3.23 -3.02
N VAL A 193 17.24 3.88 -2.60
CA VAL A 193 15.96 3.25 -2.25
C VAL A 193 14.93 3.63 -3.32
N ASP A 194 14.68 2.71 -4.25
CA ASP A 194 13.74 2.97 -5.34
C ASP A 194 12.29 2.68 -4.94
N GLU A 195 11.37 3.40 -5.58
CA GLU A 195 9.93 3.37 -5.33
C GLU A 195 9.60 3.41 -3.81
N ILE A 196 10.24 4.33 -3.09
CA ILE A 196 10.23 4.39 -1.62
C ILE A 196 8.81 4.47 -1.04
N HIS A 197 7.85 5.09 -1.74
CA HIS A 197 6.44 5.15 -1.33
C HIS A 197 5.83 3.76 -1.10
N SER A 198 6.20 2.78 -1.94
CA SER A 198 5.67 1.40 -1.86
C SER A 198 6.24 0.64 -0.66
N LEU A 199 7.42 1.03 -0.19
CA LEU A 199 8.05 0.48 1.00
C LEU A 199 7.51 1.18 2.24
N ALA A 200 7.44 2.51 2.22
CA ALA A 200 7.01 3.37 3.32
C ALA A 200 5.61 3.00 3.83
N ASP A 201 4.65 2.68 2.96
CA ASP A 201 3.28 2.28 3.32
C ASP A 201 3.17 0.86 3.93
N SER A 202 4.28 0.26 4.38
CA SER A 202 4.28 -1.13 4.83
C SER A 202 5.34 -1.43 5.88
N LYS A 203 5.13 -2.53 6.63
CA LYS A 203 6.14 -3.08 7.54
C LYS A 203 7.44 -3.48 6.83
N ARG A 204 7.47 -3.63 5.50
CA ARG A 204 8.72 -3.83 4.75
C ARG A 204 9.57 -2.57 4.79
N GLY A 205 8.97 -1.39 4.69
CA GLY A 205 9.63 -0.11 4.90
C GLY A 205 10.07 0.07 6.34
N THR A 206 9.23 -0.28 7.31
CA THR A 206 9.60 -0.26 8.74
C THR A 206 10.88 -1.08 9.00
N HIS A 207 10.93 -2.29 8.43
CA HIS A 207 12.09 -3.18 8.51
C HIS A 207 13.30 -2.66 7.72
N LEU A 208 13.10 -2.03 6.55
CA LEU A 208 14.19 -1.38 5.81
C LEU A 208 14.80 -0.23 6.61
N SER A 209 13.98 0.64 7.20
CA SER A 209 14.44 1.82 7.95
C SER A 209 15.43 1.41 9.06
N VAL A 210 15.11 0.39 9.87
CA VAL A 210 16.03 -0.13 10.89
C VAL A 210 17.22 -0.89 10.26
N SER A 211 17.06 -1.49 9.08
CA SER A 211 18.20 -2.11 8.36
C SER A 211 19.21 -1.06 7.90
N LEU A 212 18.76 0.13 7.49
CA LEU A 212 19.62 1.24 7.10
C LEU A 212 20.38 1.81 8.31
N GLU A 213 19.73 1.98 9.47
CA GLU A 213 20.42 2.40 10.69
C GLU A 213 21.47 1.37 11.14
N ARG A 214 21.16 0.08 11.04
CA ARG A 214 22.14 -1.00 11.30
C ARG A 214 23.30 -0.99 10.32
N LEU A 215 23.06 -0.64 9.05
CA LEU A 215 24.10 -0.48 8.05
C LEU A 215 24.97 0.74 8.37
N GLN A 216 24.38 1.86 8.83
CA GLN A 216 25.13 3.06 9.22
C GLN A 216 26.08 2.80 10.38
N ARG A 217 25.71 1.94 11.34
CA ARG A 217 26.62 1.47 12.40
C ARG A 217 27.81 0.63 11.89
N ILE A 218 27.75 0.12 10.65
CA ILE A 218 28.78 -0.74 10.05
C ILE A 218 29.64 0.05 9.06
N ALA A 219 29.01 0.84 8.19
CA ALA A 219 29.66 1.55 7.10
C ALA A 219 30.10 2.99 7.49
N GLY A 220 29.56 3.53 8.58
CA GLY A 220 29.64 4.97 8.84
C GLY A 220 28.59 5.74 8.04
N ASP A 221 28.85 7.02 7.81
CA ASP A 221 27.94 7.89 7.06
C ASP A 221 27.97 7.58 5.56
N PHE A 222 26.78 7.54 4.95
CA PHE A 222 26.58 7.30 3.53
C PHE A 222 25.41 8.12 3.01
N ALA A 223 25.45 8.50 1.74
CA ALA A 223 24.37 9.22 1.09
C ALA A 223 23.17 8.29 0.85
N ARG A 224 21.98 8.73 1.24
CA ARG A 224 20.70 8.04 1.04
C ARG A 224 19.92 8.75 -0.05
N ILE A 225 19.65 8.02 -1.14
CA ILE A 225 18.94 8.53 -2.30
C ILE A 225 17.60 7.81 -2.42
N GLY A 226 16.49 8.52 -2.20
CA GLY A 226 15.14 7.98 -2.37
C GLY A 226 14.56 8.36 -3.72
N CYS A 227 13.92 7.43 -4.41
CA CYS A 227 13.21 7.71 -5.66
C CYS A 227 11.71 7.42 -5.51
N SER A 228 10.86 8.34 -5.96
CA SER A 228 9.41 8.13 -5.98
C SER A 228 8.72 8.86 -7.13
N ALA A 229 7.62 8.32 -7.64
CA ALA A 229 6.75 9.02 -8.59
C ALA A 229 5.65 9.85 -7.93
N THR A 230 5.00 9.27 -6.93
CA THR A 230 3.73 9.75 -6.39
C THR A 230 3.77 9.58 -4.88
N VAL A 231 4.22 10.60 -4.17
CA VAL A 231 4.32 10.53 -2.71
C VAL A 231 4.06 11.88 -2.07
N GLU A 232 3.38 11.84 -0.92
CA GLU A 232 3.00 12.98 -0.08
C GLU A 232 2.88 12.50 1.39
N PRO A 233 3.24 13.31 2.40
CA PRO A 233 4.06 14.51 2.31
C PRO A 233 5.52 14.18 1.98
N LEU A 234 6.14 14.96 1.09
CA LEU A 234 7.56 14.76 0.72
C LEU A 234 8.49 14.85 1.93
N SER A 235 8.18 15.73 2.89
CA SER A 235 8.95 15.92 4.12
C SER A 235 9.01 14.66 4.99
N ASP A 236 7.89 13.96 5.14
CA ASP A 236 7.81 12.79 6.01
C ASP A 236 8.53 11.60 5.37
N ILE A 237 8.49 11.50 4.04
CA ILE A 237 9.21 10.49 3.28
C ILE A 237 10.71 10.76 3.26
N ALA A 238 11.13 12.03 3.19
CA ALA A 238 12.52 12.42 3.35
C ALA A 238 13.04 12.02 4.73
N ARG A 239 12.30 12.33 5.80
CA ARG A 239 12.62 11.89 7.17
C ARG A 239 12.62 10.37 7.31
N PHE A 240 11.70 9.67 6.65
CA PHE A 240 11.65 8.22 6.62
C PHE A 240 12.89 7.60 5.96
N LEU A 241 13.35 8.19 4.85
CA LEU A 241 14.56 7.78 4.14
C LEU A 241 15.80 7.95 5.02
N VAL A 242 15.99 9.14 5.59
CA VAL A 242 17.25 9.53 6.24
C VAL A 242 17.32 9.22 7.72
N GLY A 243 16.18 8.98 8.38
CA GLY A 243 16.13 8.74 9.82
C GLY A 243 16.55 9.95 10.64
N PHE A 244 16.95 9.69 11.87
CA PHE A 244 17.24 10.71 12.88
C PHE A 244 18.65 10.53 13.45
N GLU A 245 19.29 11.66 13.75
CA GLU A 245 20.55 11.77 14.46
C GLU A 245 20.37 12.43 15.83
N GLY A 246 21.30 12.13 16.75
CA GLY A 246 21.27 12.64 18.12
C GLY A 246 21.84 11.61 19.08
N THR A 247 22.65 12.07 20.04
CA THR A 247 23.24 11.24 21.09
C THR A 247 22.56 11.52 22.42
N GLY A 248 21.76 10.59 22.93
CA GLY A 248 21.18 10.69 24.28
C GLY A 248 20.01 9.74 24.53
N ASP A 249 19.74 9.46 25.81
CA ASP A 249 18.58 8.69 26.28
C ASP A 249 17.25 9.44 26.14
N ASP A 250 17.29 10.74 25.80
CA ASP A 250 16.09 11.57 25.67
C ASP A 250 15.60 11.57 24.22
N ALA A 251 14.48 10.87 23.97
CA ALA A 251 13.83 10.83 22.67
C ALA A 251 13.43 12.21 22.13
N THR A 252 13.34 13.24 22.99
CA THR A 252 12.96 14.61 22.61
C THR A 252 14.10 15.42 22.00
N SER A 253 15.35 14.92 21.99
CA SER A 253 16.52 15.63 21.46
C SER A 253 17.03 15.12 20.10
N ARG A 254 16.28 14.25 19.41
CA ARG A 254 16.67 13.74 18.09
C ARG A 254 16.20 14.65 16.98
N GLU A 255 17.09 14.97 16.05
CA GLU A 255 16.80 15.79 14.87
C GLU A 255 16.83 14.92 13.61
N PRO A 256 15.96 15.16 12.63
CA PRO A 256 16.03 14.45 11.36
C PRO A 256 17.34 14.79 10.65
N ARG A 257 18.00 13.80 10.05
CA ARG A 257 19.19 14.06 9.22
C ARG A 257 18.79 14.94 8.03
N ASN A 258 19.71 15.76 7.54
CA ASN A 258 19.45 16.61 6.38
C ASN A 258 19.12 15.76 5.15
N CYS A 259 18.15 16.23 4.36
CA CYS A 259 17.73 15.62 3.10
C CYS A 259 17.20 16.68 2.16
N GLU A 260 17.82 16.81 0.99
CA GLU A 260 17.37 17.70 -0.07
C GLU A 260 16.23 17.05 -0.86
N ILE A 261 15.20 17.81 -1.17
CA ILE A 261 14.03 17.33 -1.90
C ILE A 261 14.06 17.91 -3.32
N VAL A 262 14.24 17.02 -4.30
CA VAL A 262 14.16 17.34 -5.73
C VAL A 262 12.73 17.04 -6.19
N ASP A 263 11.87 18.06 -6.23
CA ASP A 263 10.47 17.94 -6.64
C ASP A 263 10.28 18.29 -8.12
N ALA A 264 10.25 17.26 -8.96
CA ALA A 264 9.98 17.36 -10.39
C ALA A 264 8.68 16.64 -10.79
N ARG A 265 7.72 16.47 -9.86
CA ARG A 265 6.45 15.75 -10.08
C ARG A 265 5.60 16.32 -11.23
N PHE A 266 5.77 17.60 -11.56
CA PHE A 266 5.00 18.30 -12.59
C PHE A 266 5.73 18.49 -13.92
N ALA A 267 6.83 17.76 -14.14
CA ALA A 267 7.63 17.88 -15.36
C ALA A 267 7.00 17.25 -16.63
N ARG A 268 5.76 16.72 -16.56
CA ARG A 268 5.09 16.04 -17.68
C ARG A 268 3.66 16.53 -17.89
N ASP A 269 3.27 16.62 -19.15
CA ASP A 269 1.88 16.89 -19.56
C ASP A 269 1.05 15.60 -19.55
N TYR A 270 -0.16 15.67 -19.00
CA TYR A 270 -1.12 14.58 -18.96
C TYR A 270 -2.38 14.93 -19.78
N ASP A 271 -2.84 13.99 -20.60
CA ASP A 271 -4.15 14.00 -21.25
C ASP A 271 -5.01 12.91 -20.62
N LEU A 272 -5.77 13.27 -19.60
CA LEU A 272 -6.65 12.36 -18.85
C LEU A 272 -8.10 12.67 -19.17
N GLN A 273 -8.90 11.63 -19.40
CA GLN A 273 -10.34 11.77 -19.59
C GLN A 273 -11.10 10.62 -18.95
N LEU A 274 -12.22 10.94 -18.28
CA LEU A 274 -13.19 9.97 -17.77
C LEU A 274 -14.31 9.77 -18.78
N HIS A 275 -14.58 8.50 -19.07
CA HIS A 275 -15.59 8.04 -20.00
C HIS A 275 -16.67 7.25 -19.24
N CYS A 276 -17.91 7.47 -19.63
CA CYS A 276 -19.05 6.71 -19.15
C CYS A 276 -19.81 6.14 -20.35
N PRO A 277 -19.90 4.80 -20.51
CA PRO A 277 -20.49 4.19 -21.70
C PRO A 277 -21.96 4.57 -21.93
N THR A 278 -22.68 4.99 -20.89
CA THR A 278 -24.10 5.37 -20.94
C THR A 278 -24.38 6.62 -20.11
N PRO A 279 -25.32 7.49 -20.53
CA PRO A 279 -25.78 8.61 -19.69
C PRO A 279 -26.66 8.17 -18.50
N ASP A 280 -26.99 6.88 -18.40
CA ASP A 280 -27.83 6.31 -17.35
C ASP A 280 -27.39 4.88 -16.99
N LEU A 281 -26.53 4.77 -15.97
CA LEU A 281 -26.05 3.49 -15.44
C LEU A 281 -27.12 2.72 -14.64
N VAL A 282 -28.27 3.33 -14.33
CA VAL A 282 -29.30 2.70 -13.49
C VAL A 282 -30.34 1.97 -14.33
N ASN A 283 -30.78 2.55 -15.45
CA ASN A 283 -31.79 1.91 -16.31
C ASN A 283 -31.20 1.15 -17.49
N ALA A 284 -29.95 1.42 -17.87
CA ALA A 284 -29.28 0.62 -18.89
C ALA A 284 -29.09 -0.81 -18.37
N SER A 285 -29.35 -1.81 -19.22
CA SER A 285 -29.05 -3.20 -18.87
C SER A 285 -27.53 -3.40 -18.83
N LYS A 286 -27.03 -4.29 -17.96
CA LYS A 286 -25.61 -4.70 -17.95
C LYS A 286 -25.10 -5.09 -19.33
N GLY A 287 -25.92 -5.78 -20.14
CA GLY A 287 -25.59 -6.10 -21.53
C GLY A 287 -25.31 -4.85 -22.37
N ALA A 288 -26.20 -3.85 -22.32
CA ALA A 288 -26.02 -2.60 -23.06
C ALA A 288 -24.81 -1.78 -22.58
N VAL A 289 -24.57 -1.73 -21.26
CA VAL A 289 -23.38 -1.05 -20.71
C VAL A 289 -22.10 -1.77 -21.12
N ASN A 290 -22.07 -3.10 -21.04
CA ASN A 290 -20.93 -3.91 -21.46
C ASN A 290 -20.67 -3.79 -22.97
N ASP A 291 -21.72 -3.82 -23.78
CA ASP A 291 -21.59 -3.66 -25.23
C ASP A 291 -20.98 -2.30 -25.57
N ALA A 292 -21.53 -1.22 -25.01
CA ALA A 292 -20.99 0.13 -25.19
C ALA A 292 -19.54 0.26 -24.68
N PHE A 293 -19.22 -0.36 -23.54
CA PHE A 293 -17.86 -0.38 -22.99
C PHE A 293 -16.87 -1.05 -23.94
N TYR A 294 -17.20 -2.23 -24.47
CA TYR A 294 -16.28 -2.96 -25.34
C TYR A 294 -16.21 -2.36 -26.75
N ASP A 295 -17.27 -1.72 -27.23
CA ASP A 295 -17.23 -0.96 -28.48
C ASP A 295 -16.27 0.25 -28.33
N GLU A 296 -16.42 1.02 -27.26
CA GLU A 296 -15.53 2.14 -26.93
C GLU A 296 -14.07 1.70 -26.68
N LEU A 297 -13.86 0.60 -25.95
CA LEU A 297 -12.53 0.05 -25.73
C LEU A 297 -11.91 -0.46 -27.04
N GLY A 298 -12.72 -1.02 -27.95
CA GLY A 298 -12.29 -1.43 -29.27
C GLY A 298 -11.81 -0.25 -30.10
N ASP A 299 -12.59 0.82 -30.15
CA ASP A 299 -12.23 2.06 -30.84
C ASP A 299 -10.91 2.65 -30.30
N LEU A 300 -10.76 2.71 -28.96
CA LEU A 300 -9.52 3.18 -28.33
C LEU A 300 -8.30 2.33 -28.69
N VAL A 301 -8.47 1.01 -28.77
CA VAL A 301 -7.42 0.07 -29.16
C VAL A 301 -7.03 0.27 -30.62
N ASP A 302 -8.00 0.44 -31.52
CA ASP A 302 -7.76 0.61 -32.95
C ASP A 302 -7.10 1.96 -33.28
N ASP A 303 -7.37 2.99 -32.48
CA ASP A 303 -6.80 4.33 -32.64
C ASP A 303 -5.34 4.48 -32.14
N HIS A 304 -4.79 3.46 -31.47
CA HIS A 304 -3.46 3.52 -30.83
C HIS A 304 -2.55 2.34 -31.24
N GLU A 305 -1.23 2.54 -31.17
CA GLU A 305 -0.27 1.51 -31.58
C GLU A 305 -0.16 0.39 -30.51
N SER A 306 -0.17 0.77 -29.23
CA SER A 306 -0.09 -0.19 -28.12
C SER A 306 -0.82 0.32 -26.88
N THR A 307 -1.92 -0.36 -26.55
CA THR A 307 -2.78 -0.03 -25.41
C THR A 307 -2.54 -0.96 -24.22
N LEU A 308 -2.36 -0.39 -23.03
CA LEU A 308 -2.31 -1.11 -21.77
C LEU A 308 -3.61 -0.90 -20.98
N VAL A 309 -4.37 -1.99 -20.77
CA VAL A 309 -5.66 -1.96 -20.08
C VAL A 309 -5.53 -2.49 -18.65
N PHE A 310 -5.65 -1.61 -17.67
CA PHE A 310 -5.71 -1.98 -16.26
C PHE A 310 -7.12 -2.32 -15.82
N THR A 311 -7.21 -3.36 -15.01
CA THR A 311 -8.40 -3.74 -14.24
C THR A 311 -8.00 -3.97 -12.79
N ASN A 312 -8.96 -3.88 -11.86
CA ASN A 312 -8.64 -4.03 -10.43
C ASN A 312 -8.54 -5.50 -9.98
N THR A 313 -8.96 -6.47 -10.79
CA THR A 313 -8.94 -7.90 -10.44
C THR A 313 -8.27 -8.73 -11.51
N ARG A 314 -7.77 -9.90 -11.13
CA ARG A 314 -7.10 -10.81 -12.08
C ARG A 314 -8.09 -11.38 -13.09
N SER A 315 -9.28 -11.75 -12.61
CA SER A 315 -10.39 -12.21 -13.45
C SER A 315 -10.90 -11.12 -14.39
N GLY A 316 -10.88 -9.85 -13.96
CA GLY A 316 -11.22 -8.71 -14.80
C GLY A 316 -10.29 -8.60 -16.01
N ALA A 317 -8.98 -8.71 -15.78
CA ALA A 317 -7.97 -8.63 -16.85
C ALA A 317 -8.13 -9.74 -17.89
N GLU A 318 -8.34 -10.98 -17.45
CA GLU A 318 -8.58 -12.11 -18.36
C GLU A 318 -9.89 -11.95 -19.13
N ARG A 319 -10.99 -11.57 -18.45
CA ARG A 319 -12.31 -11.38 -19.07
C ARG A 319 -12.31 -10.29 -20.14
N VAL A 320 -11.66 -9.15 -19.86
CA VAL A 320 -11.56 -8.06 -20.84
C VAL A 320 -10.83 -8.52 -22.10
N LEU A 321 -9.71 -9.22 -21.93
CA LEU A 321 -8.94 -9.73 -23.07
C LEU A 321 -9.74 -10.76 -23.89
N GLU A 322 -10.42 -11.68 -23.22
CA GLU A 322 -11.26 -12.69 -23.87
C GLU A 322 -12.37 -12.04 -24.70
N ASN A 323 -13.09 -11.05 -24.15
CA ASN A 323 -14.15 -10.34 -24.87
C ASN A 323 -13.63 -9.55 -26.07
N LEU A 324 -12.46 -8.89 -25.96
CA LEU A 324 -11.84 -8.20 -27.10
C LEU A 324 -11.48 -9.16 -28.24
N ARG A 325 -11.03 -10.38 -27.90
CA ARG A 325 -10.74 -11.44 -28.88
C ARG A 325 -12.00 -12.00 -29.51
N GLU A 326 -13.02 -12.30 -28.72
CA GLU A 326 -14.31 -12.82 -29.20
C GLU A 326 -15.02 -11.84 -30.14
N ARG A 327 -14.90 -10.54 -29.87
CA ARG A 327 -15.42 -9.47 -30.73
C ARG A 327 -14.56 -9.22 -31.98
N GLY A 328 -13.38 -9.83 -32.09
CA GLY A 328 -12.49 -9.69 -33.22
C GLY A 328 -11.72 -8.37 -33.29
N VAL A 329 -11.66 -7.62 -32.17
CA VAL A 329 -10.87 -6.39 -32.06
C VAL A 329 -9.37 -6.71 -32.16
N VAL A 330 -8.92 -7.77 -31.48
CA VAL A 330 -7.51 -8.19 -31.47
C VAL A 330 -7.35 -9.69 -31.66
N GLY A 331 -6.25 -10.08 -32.32
CA GLY A 331 -5.84 -11.48 -32.45
C GLY A 331 -5.02 -11.99 -31.26
N ASP A 332 -4.90 -13.31 -31.14
CA ASP A 332 -4.09 -13.97 -30.09
C ASP A 332 -2.61 -13.59 -30.14
N ASP A 333 -2.07 -13.36 -31.33
CA ASP A 333 -0.64 -13.06 -31.54
C ASP A 333 -0.27 -11.61 -31.17
N ALA A 334 -1.24 -10.70 -31.20
CA ALA A 334 -1.06 -9.27 -30.93
C ALA A 334 -1.60 -8.84 -29.56
N SER A 335 -2.02 -9.79 -28.72
CA SER A 335 -2.63 -9.49 -27.43
C SER A 335 -2.18 -10.42 -26.30
N ALA A 336 -2.08 -9.90 -25.07
CA ALA A 336 -1.70 -10.70 -23.91
C ALA A 336 -2.36 -10.22 -22.61
N CYS A 337 -2.40 -11.11 -21.60
CA CYS A 337 -2.80 -10.78 -20.24
C CYS A 337 -1.59 -10.90 -19.30
N HIS A 338 -1.50 -10.04 -18.28
CA HIS A 338 -0.44 -10.07 -17.27
C HIS A 338 -1.00 -9.92 -15.84
N HIS A 339 -0.78 -10.92 -14.97
CA HIS A 339 -1.07 -10.85 -13.53
C HIS A 339 -0.25 -11.84 -12.71
N GLY A 340 -0.26 -11.67 -11.39
CA GLY A 340 0.56 -12.45 -10.45
C GLY A 340 0.33 -13.97 -10.46
N SER A 341 -0.87 -14.44 -10.80
CA SER A 341 -1.17 -15.88 -10.92
C SER A 341 -0.53 -16.57 -12.13
N LEU A 342 0.02 -15.83 -13.09
CA LEU A 342 0.70 -16.40 -14.25
C LEU A 342 2.07 -16.96 -13.89
N SER A 343 2.49 -18.01 -14.61
CA SER A 343 3.82 -18.59 -14.44
C SER A 343 4.91 -17.55 -14.72
N LYS A 344 6.06 -17.70 -14.05
CA LYS A 344 7.21 -16.79 -14.20
C LYS A 344 7.64 -16.67 -15.67
N ASP A 345 7.64 -17.78 -16.40
CA ASP A 345 8.06 -17.81 -17.81
C ASP A 345 7.04 -17.10 -18.70
N ARG A 346 5.74 -17.26 -18.43
CA ARG A 346 4.70 -16.54 -19.18
C ARG A 346 4.76 -15.04 -18.94
N ARG A 347 4.96 -14.61 -17.68
CA ARG A 347 5.13 -13.17 -17.37
C ARG A 347 6.33 -12.57 -18.10
N LYS A 348 7.50 -13.22 -18.01
CA LYS A 348 8.71 -12.79 -18.74
C LYS A 348 8.51 -12.72 -20.24
N GLN A 349 7.73 -13.64 -20.82
CA GLN A 349 7.40 -13.60 -22.24
C GLN A 349 6.59 -12.35 -22.60
N VAL A 350 5.53 -12.06 -21.83
CA VAL A 350 4.69 -10.88 -22.05
C VAL A 350 5.48 -9.58 -21.83
N GLU A 351 6.28 -9.50 -20.76
CA GLU A 351 7.16 -8.37 -20.47
C GLU A 351 8.14 -8.11 -21.64
N ARG A 352 8.70 -9.18 -22.23
CA ARG A 352 9.58 -9.06 -23.40
C ARG A 352 8.82 -8.58 -24.64
N GLN A 353 7.62 -9.10 -24.90
CA GLN A 353 6.79 -8.68 -26.03
C GLN A 353 6.36 -7.21 -25.92
N LEU A 354 6.05 -6.73 -24.70
CA LEU A 354 5.80 -5.32 -24.42
C LEU A 354 7.02 -4.45 -24.72
N LYS A 355 8.22 -4.89 -24.29
CA LYS A 355 9.48 -4.17 -24.58
C LYS A 355 9.84 -4.16 -26.07
N GLU A 356 9.52 -5.23 -26.79
CA GLU A 356 9.74 -5.36 -28.23
C GLU A 356 8.67 -4.62 -29.06
N GLY A 357 7.59 -4.12 -28.43
CA GLY A 357 6.49 -3.43 -29.12
C GLY A 357 5.62 -4.36 -29.99
N SER A 358 5.58 -5.66 -29.69
CA SER A 358 4.88 -6.64 -30.52
C SER A 358 3.41 -6.85 -30.16
N LEU A 359 2.88 -6.14 -29.16
CA LEU A 359 1.51 -6.29 -28.66
C LEU A 359 0.73 -5.00 -28.89
N SER A 360 -0.40 -5.09 -29.57
CA SER A 360 -1.35 -3.99 -29.73
C SER A 360 -2.16 -3.76 -28.46
N VAL A 361 -2.46 -4.83 -27.71
CA VAL A 361 -3.18 -4.72 -26.44
C VAL A 361 -2.58 -5.64 -25.39
N THR A 362 -2.37 -5.11 -24.19
CA THR A 362 -2.12 -5.93 -23.02
C THR A 362 -3.12 -5.59 -21.92
N THR A 363 -3.79 -6.61 -21.37
CA THR A 363 -4.62 -6.44 -20.17
C THR A 363 -3.85 -6.83 -18.92
N THR A 364 -4.09 -6.15 -17.81
CA THR A 364 -3.39 -6.43 -16.57
C THR A 364 -4.23 -6.09 -15.32
N SER A 365 -3.84 -6.72 -14.21
CA SER A 365 -4.27 -6.31 -12.86
C SER A 365 -3.32 -5.21 -12.35
N THR A 366 -3.08 -5.12 -11.04
CA THR A 366 -2.07 -4.20 -10.47
C THR A 366 -0.61 -4.58 -10.77
N SER A 367 -0.38 -5.71 -11.46
CA SER A 367 0.97 -6.29 -11.60
C SER A 367 1.96 -5.51 -12.47
N LEU A 368 1.48 -4.67 -13.40
CA LEU A 368 2.32 -3.80 -14.25
C LEU A 368 2.25 -2.32 -13.82
N GLU A 369 1.64 -2.04 -12.65
CA GLU A 369 1.59 -0.69 -12.08
C GLU A 369 2.99 -0.16 -11.76
N LEU A 370 3.92 -1.05 -11.39
CA LEU A 370 5.29 -0.75 -10.99
C LEU A 370 6.34 -1.45 -11.85
N GLY A 371 7.44 -0.72 -12.11
CA GLY A 371 8.77 -1.30 -12.25
C GLY A 371 9.14 -2.03 -13.54
N ILE A 372 8.51 -1.72 -14.67
CA ILE A 372 8.97 -2.17 -15.99
C ILE A 372 8.90 -1.00 -16.97
N ASP A 373 10.02 -0.74 -17.66
CA ASP A 373 10.07 0.18 -18.80
C ASP A 373 9.39 -0.44 -20.02
N MET A 374 8.43 0.30 -20.59
CA MET A 374 7.58 -0.12 -21.71
C MET A 374 7.50 1.02 -22.75
N PRO A 375 8.52 1.18 -23.60
CA PRO A 375 8.71 2.40 -24.39
C PRO A 375 7.74 2.56 -25.57
N HIS A 376 6.91 1.56 -25.85
CA HIS A 376 6.00 1.51 -26.99
C HIS A 376 4.53 1.78 -26.62
N ILE A 377 4.19 1.84 -25.34
CA ILE A 377 2.80 2.11 -24.91
C ILE A 377 2.50 3.59 -25.14
N ASP A 378 1.47 3.87 -25.92
CA ASP A 378 0.97 5.21 -26.23
C ASP A 378 -0.38 5.52 -25.58
N LEU A 379 -1.12 4.50 -25.12
CA LEU A 379 -2.36 4.65 -24.35
C LEU A 379 -2.41 3.73 -23.13
N VAL A 380 -2.87 4.27 -22.00
CA VAL A 380 -3.35 3.49 -20.86
C VAL A 380 -4.86 3.66 -20.68
N VAL A 381 -5.57 2.55 -20.58
CA VAL A 381 -6.98 2.51 -20.20
C VAL A 381 -7.13 1.92 -18.81
N GLN A 382 -7.80 2.60 -17.90
CA GLN A 382 -8.10 2.13 -16.55
C GLN A 382 -9.60 1.84 -16.43
N VAL A 383 -9.95 0.57 -16.23
CA VAL A 383 -11.34 0.14 -16.05
C VAL A 383 -11.72 0.23 -14.57
N GLY A 384 -12.68 1.10 -14.26
CA GLY A 384 -13.10 1.42 -12.90
C GLY A 384 -12.07 2.25 -12.13
N SER A 385 -12.41 2.61 -10.89
CA SER A 385 -11.57 3.44 -10.02
C SER A 385 -10.31 2.70 -9.56
N PRO A 386 -9.08 3.21 -9.77
CA PRO A 386 -7.86 2.64 -9.18
C PRO A 386 -7.71 2.95 -7.67
N LYS A 387 -8.70 3.62 -7.06
CA LYS A 387 -8.87 3.87 -5.62
C LYS A 387 -7.89 4.85 -4.96
N SER A 388 -6.89 5.34 -5.69
CA SER A 388 -6.04 6.46 -5.30
C SER A 388 -5.57 7.24 -6.53
N VAL A 389 -5.27 8.53 -6.37
CA VAL A 389 -4.65 9.37 -7.40
C VAL A 389 -3.22 8.90 -7.66
N ALA A 390 -2.49 8.48 -6.61
CA ALA A 390 -1.16 7.92 -6.75
C ALA A 390 -1.14 6.71 -7.72
N SER A 391 -2.03 5.74 -7.52
CA SER A 391 -2.16 4.57 -8.41
C SER A 391 -2.60 4.96 -9.82
N LEU A 392 -3.51 5.93 -9.97
CA LEU A 392 -3.88 6.45 -11.30
C LEU A 392 -2.65 6.96 -12.05
N LEU A 393 -1.88 7.88 -11.43
CA LEU A 393 -0.71 8.51 -12.02
C LEU A 393 0.41 7.51 -12.34
N GLN A 394 0.60 6.48 -11.49
CA GLN A 394 1.55 5.39 -11.77
C GLN A 394 1.13 4.54 -12.96
N ARG A 395 -0.14 4.18 -13.06
CA ARG A 395 -0.69 3.36 -14.15
C ARG A 395 -0.65 4.12 -15.47
N VAL A 396 -1.18 5.34 -15.51
CA VAL A 396 -1.17 6.15 -16.75
C VAL A 396 0.24 6.57 -17.13
N GLY A 397 1.13 6.79 -16.17
CA GLY A 397 2.55 7.08 -16.41
C GLY A 397 3.33 5.95 -17.11
N ARG A 398 2.71 4.79 -17.35
CA ARG A 398 3.24 3.74 -18.24
C ARG A 398 3.10 4.09 -19.72
N ALA A 399 2.16 4.98 -20.08
CA ALA A 399 2.04 5.52 -21.42
C ALA A 399 3.06 6.64 -21.67
N GLY A 400 3.49 6.75 -22.94
CA GLY A 400 4.33 7.84 -23.42
C GLY A 400 5.68 7.92 -22.68
N HIS A 401 6.32 6.81 -22.33
CA HIS A 401 7.45 6.74 -21.39
C HIS A 401 8.74 7.53 -21.77
N ARG A 402 8.74 8.29 -22.87
CA ARG A 402 9.87 9.12 -23.32
C ARG A 402 9.74 10.57 -22.82
N PRO A 403 10.84 11.22 -22.41
CA PRO A 403 10.84 12.65 -22.10
C PRO A 403 10.20 13.49 -23.22
N GLY A 404 9.40 14.49 -22.84
CA GLY A 404 8.74 15.41 -23.77
C GLY A 404 7.49 14.87 -24.49
N ARG A 405 7.03 13.64 -24.19
CA ARG A 405 5.73 13.13 -24.68
C ARG A 405 4.62 13.38 -23.66
N THR A 406 3.43 13.69 -24.14
CA THR A 406 2.20 13.72 -23.33
C THR A 406 1.83 12.31 -22.89
N VAL A 407 1.41 12.15 -21.63
CA VAL A 407 0.88 10.90 -21.08
C VAL A 407 -0.61 10.83 -21.35
N THR A 408 -1.05 9.91 -22.21
CA THR A 408 -2.47 9.72 -22.54
C THR A 408 -3.09 8.63 -21.68
N GLY A 409 -4.14 8.98 -20.93
CA GLY A 409 -4.88 8.07 -20.07
C GLY A 409 -6.39 8.20 -20.25
N ARG A 410 -7.10 7.07 -20.28
CA ARG A 410 -8.57 7.03 -20.30
C ARG A 410 -9.08 6.19 -19.14
N VAL A 411 -10.00 6.74 -18.36
CA VAL A 411 -10.66 5.99 -17.26
C VAL A 411 -12.08 5.71 -17.67
N ILE A 412 -12.53 4.45 -17.60
CA ILE A 412 -13.90 4.08 -17.96
C ILE A 412 -14.62 3.60 -16.69
N ALA A 413 -15.64 4.36 -16.27
CA ALA A 413 -16.46 4.00 -15.12
C ALA A 413 -17.70 3.20 -15.55
N LEU A 414 -17.81 1.98 -15.03
CA LEU A 414 -18.93 1.06 -15.30
C LEU A 414 -19.96 1.01 -14.17
N ASP A 415 -19.62 1.61 -13.03
CA ASP A 415 -20.45 1.68 -11.84
C ASP A 415 -20.65 3.14 -11.41
N ARG A 416 -21.77 3.41 -10.76
CA ARG A 416 -22.19 4.76 -10.36
C ARG A 416 -21.37 5.31 -9.19
N ASP A 417 -21.06 4.48 -8.19
CA ASP A 417 -20.28 4.91 -7.05
C ASP A 417 -18.84 5.20 -7.52
N GLU A 418 -18.30 4.34 -8.38
CA GLU A 418 -16.99 4.56 -9.01
C GLU A 418 -16.98 5.79 -9.95
N LEU A 419 -18.10 6.15 -10.57
CA LEU A 419 -18.18 7.35 -11.43
C LEU A 419 -17.90 8.64 -10.65
N VAL A 420 -18.38 8.75 -9.40
CA VAL A 420 -18.06 9.89 -8.52
C VAL A 420 -16.57 9.88 -8.18
N GLU A 421 -16.07 8.73 -7.76
CA GLU A 421 -14.66 8.55 -7.40
C GLU A 421 -13.73 8.96 -8.54
N CYS A 422 -13.97 8.44 -9.75
CA CYS A 422 -13.16 8.73 -10.92
C CYS A 422 -13.22 10.21 -11.32
N ALA A 423 -14.40 10.84 -11.29
CA ALA A 423 -14.53 12.25 -11.66
C ALA A 423 -13.72 13.16 -10.73
N VAL A 424 -13.79 12.89 -9.42
CA VAL A 424 -12.99 13.62 -8.42
C VAL A 424 -11.51 13.31 -8.59
N MET A 425 -11.15 12.03 -8.75
CA MET A 425 -9.77 11.58 -8.89
C MET A 425 -9.04 12.24 -10.05
N LEU A 426 -9.66 12.30 -11.24
CA LEU A 426 -9.03 12.95 -12.40
C LEU A 426 -8.88 14.46 -12.19
N ARG A 427 -9.87 15.11 -11.57
CA ARG A 427 -9.78 16.54 -11.24
C ARG A 427 -8.63 16.83 -10.27
N GLN A 428 -8.43 15.95 -9.29
CA GLN A 428 -7.34 16.06 -8.33
C GLN A 428 -5.98 15.76 -8.98
N ALA A 429 -5.92 14.78 -9.89
CA ALA A 429 -4.71 14.50 -10.67
C ALA A 429 -4.29 15.72 -11.53
N GLU A 430 -5.22 16.39 -12.22
CA GLU A 430 -4.95 17.63 -12.97
C GLU A 430 -4.50 18.78 -12.05
N ALA A 431 -4.99 18.83 -10.82
CA ALA A 431 -4.59 19.80 -9.81
C ALA A 431 -3.24 19.48 -9.13
N GLY A 432 -2.62 18.35 -9.48
CA GLY A 432 -1.35 17.92 -8.92
C GLY A 432 -1.42 17.32 -7.51
N PHE A 433 -2.61 16.97 -7.05
CA PHE A 433 -2.81 16.33 -5.76
C PHE A 433 -2.38 14.85 -5.80
N VAL A 434 -1.77 14.36 -4.71
CA VAL A 434 -1.40 12.96 -4.51
C VAL A 434 -1.76 12.56 -3.08
N ASP A 435 -2.30 11.36 -2.91
CA ASP A 435 -2.69 10.82 -1.60
C ASP A 435 -1.49 10.66 -0.65
N ARG A 436 -1.72 10.85 0.66
CA ARG A 436 -0.69 10.64 1.67
C ARG A 436 -0.36 9.16 1.83
N VAL A 437 0.92 8.88 2.07
CA VAL A 437 1.40 7.54 2.46
C VAL A 437 1.30 7.37 3.97
N HIS A 438 0.78 6.22 4.42
CA HIS A 438 0.65 5.91 5.84
C HIS A 438 1.79 4.99 6.29
N ILE A 439 2.77 5.55 7.01
CA ILE A 439 3.92 4.80 7.48
C ILE A 439 3.56 4.03 8.76
N PRO A 440 3.65 2.68 8.80
CA PRO A 440 3.40 1.94 10.03
C PRO A 440 4.47 2.22 11.08
N GLU A 441 4.05 2.71 12.24
CA GLU A 441 4.93 3.08 13.35
C GLU A 441 4.91 2.04 14.48
N ARG A 442 6.00 1.99 15.26
CA ARG A 442 6.14 1.20 16.49
C ARG A 442 5.77 -0.29 16.34
N ALA A 443 6.06 -0.88 15.18
CA ALA A 443 5.75 -2.29 14.91
C ALA A 443 6.63 -3.24 15.76
N HIS A 444 6.12 -3.79 16.87
CA HIS A 444 6.94 -4.60 17.79
C HIS A 444 7.42 -5.91 17.16
N ASP A 445 6.62 -6.52 16.29
CA ASP A 445 6.97 -7.77 15.59
C ASP A 445 8.19 -7.61 14.67
N VAL A 446 8.34 -6.44 14.04
CA VAL A 446 9.53 -6.05 13.26
C VAL A 446 10.69 -5.72 14.19
N ALA A 447 10.45 -4.98 15.28
CA ALA A 447 11.48 -4.65 16.27
C ALA A 447 12.13 -5.93 16.85
N VAL A 448 11.33 -6.96 17.14
CA VAL A 448 11.81 -8.28 17.58
C VAL A 448 12.86 -8.85 16.62
N GLN A 449 12.62 -8.81 15.30
CA GLN A 449 13.56 -9.37 14.32
C GLN A 449 14.89 -8.61 14.33
N HIS A 450 14.83 -7.28 14.47
CA HIS A 450 16.02 -6.43 14.50
C HIS A 450 16.82 -6.55 15.79
N VAL A 451 16.15 -6.51 16.96
CA VAL A 451 16.79 -6.71 18.26
C VAL A 451 17.44 -8.09 18.32
N TYR A 452 16.74 -9.13 17.86
CA TYR A 452 17.33 -10.47 17.82
C TYR A 452 18.51 -10.56 16.84
N GLY A 453 18.42 -9.91 15.68
CA GLY A 453 19.51 -9.83 14.71
C GLY A 453 20.75 -9.12 15.24
N MET A 454 20.58 -7.99 15.93
CA MET A 454 21.69 -7.27 16.57
C MET A 454 22.35 -8.12 17.65
N ALA A 455 21.56 -8.75 18.53
CA ALA A 455 22.06 -9.69 19.54
C ALA A 455 22.77 -10.92 18.94
N ILE A 456 22.40 -11.35 17.72
CA ILE A 456 23.05 -12.45 16.99
C ILE A 456 24.42 -12.05 16.43
N SER A 457 24.61 -10.77 16.10
CA SER A 457 25.88 -10.24 15.59
C SER A 457 26.98 -10.21 16.65
N GLY A 458 26.62 -10.03 17.91
CA GLY A 458 27.52 -10.05 19.07
C GLY A 458 26.83 -9.45 20.30
N PRO A 459 27.43 -9.58 21.49
CA PRO A 459 27.05 -8.78 22.66
C PRO A 459 27.15 -7.28 22.33
N LEU A 460 26.19 -6.49 22.80
CA LEU A 460 26.14 -5.04 22.59
C LEU A 460 25.50 -4.34 23.78
N ARG A 461 25.80 -3.05 23.96
CA ARG A 461 25.16 -2.22 24.98
C ARG A 461 23.69 -2.02 24.64
N GLU A 462 22.85 -2.03 25.67
CA GLU A 462 21.42 -1.75 25.49
C GLU A 462 21.19 -0.35 24.91
N ALA A 463 22.01 0.63 25.33
CA ALA A 463 21.96 2.00 24.80
C ALA A 463 22.20 2.06 23.28
N ASP A 464 23.22 1.36 22.77
CA ASP A 464 23.52 1.31 21.32
C ASP A 464 22.38 0.67 20.52
N LEU A 465 21.75 -0.35 21.11
CA LEU A 465 20.61 -1.03 20.53
C LEU A 465 19.40 -0.10 20.45
N ARG A 466 19.05 0.54 21.57
CA ARG A 466 17.94 1.50 21.65
C ARG A 466 18.15 2.61 20.64
N ASP A 467 19.34 3.23 20.65
CA ASP A 467 19.71 4.31 19.76
C ASP A 467 19.57 3.92 18.28
N THR A 468 20.07 2.75 17.89
CA THR A 468 19.92 2.23 16.51
C THR A 468 18.46 2.04 16.10
N VAL A 469 17.59 1.57 17.00
CA VAL A 469 16.16 1.39 16.71
C VAL A 469 15.49 2.75 16.57
N THR A 470 15.71 3.66 17.52
CA THR A 470 15.04 4.97 17.57
C THR A 470 15.57 5.98 16.55
N SER A 471 16.75 5.77 15.97
CA SER A 471 17.21 6.53 14.80
C SER A 471 16.38 6.25 13.55
N ALA A 472 15.65 5.14 13.50
CA ALA A 472 14.75 4.83 12.39
C ALA A 472 13.42 5.57 12.57
N TYR A 473 12.95 6.26 11.52
CA TYR A 473 11.72 7.06 11.55
C TYR A 473 10.51 6.36 12.21
N PRO A 474 10.18 5.09 11.91
CA PRO A 474 9.02 4.40 12.48
C PRO A 474 9.10 4.17 14.00
N TYR A 475 10.28 4.32 14.59
CA TYR A 475 10.55 4.05 16.00
C TYR A 475 11.11 5.28 16.74
N ARG A 476 11.08 6.47 16.12
CA ARG A 476 11.56 7.72 16.72
C ARG A 476 10.85 8.07 18.03
N GLU A 477 9.59 7.63 18.17
CA GLU A 477 8.72 7.81 19.35
C GLU A 477 8.57 6.52 20.17
N TYR A 478 9.45 5.52 19.98
CA TYR A 478 9.38 4.25 20.71
C TYR A 478 9.85 4.46 22.17
N THR A 479 8.96 4.23 23.14
CA THR A 479 9.17 4.63 24.54
C THR A 479 9.93 3.59 25.35
N ASP A 480 10.30 3.94 26.59
CA ASP A 480 10.89 2.99 27.53
C ASP A 480 9.95 1.83 27.86
N GLU A 481 8.66 2.10 27.99
CA GLU A 481 7.63 1.07 28.16
C GLU A 481 7.57 0.13 26.96
N ASP A 482 7.66 0.68 25.73
CA ASP A 482 7.69 -0.13 24.51
C ASP A 482 8.93 -1.04 24.46
N PHE A 483 10.09 -0.55 24.91
CA PHE A 483 11.31 -1.36 25.02
C PHE A 483 11.19 -2.41 26.12
N GLU A 484 10.60 -2.08 27.27
CA GLU A 484 10.46 -3.02 28.37
C GLU A 484 9.51 -4.17 28.01
N ALA A 485 8.36 -3.87 27.39
CA ALA A 485 7.45 -4.89 26.87
C ALA A 485 8.14 -5.80 25.84
N LEU A 486 8.96 -5.21 24.95
CA LEU A 486 9.74 -5.96 23.96
C LEU A 486 10.80 -6.85 24.62
N PHE A 487 11.58 -6.33 25.57
CA PHE A 487 12.63 -7.08 26.25
C PHE A 487 12.05 -8.19 27.10
N ARG A 488 10.98 -7.94 27.86
CA ARG A 488 10.26 -8.95 28.64
C ARG A 488 9.83 -10.12 27.76
N TYR A 489 9.34 -9.85 26.55
CA TYR A 489 9.04 -10.89 25.57
C TYR A 489 10.31 -11.64 25.09
N LEU A 490 11.35 -10.91 24.70
CA LEU A 490 12.57 -11.49 24.14
C LEU A 490 13.41 -12.27 25.16
N THR A 491 13.35 -11.93 26.44
CA THR A 491 13.97 -12.66 27.55
C THR A 491 13.07 -13.79 28.07
N ALA A 492 11.84 -13.89 27.57
CA ALA A 492 10.79 -14.81 28.03
C ALA A 492 10.45 -14.64 29.52
N ASP A 493 10.45 -13.40 30.01
CA ASP A 493 10.13 -13.04 31.40
C ASP A 493 8.61 -12.93 31.64
N TYR A 494 7.92 -14.02 31.33
CA TYR A 494 6.51 -14.23 31.65
C TYR A 494 6.29 -15.65 32.15
N ASP A 495 5.48 -15.78 33.19
CA ASP A 495 5.12 -17.08 33.76
C ASP A 495 4.45 -17.98 32.71
N GLY A 496 5.01 -19.18 32.50
CA GLY A 496 4.44 -20.22 31.64
C GLY A 496 4.76 -20.12 30.15
N LEU A 497 5.62 -19.18 29.70
CA LEU A 497 6.08 -19.13 28.30
C LEU A 497 6.86 -20.38 27.88
N GLU A 498 7.80 -20.82 28.72
CA GLU A 498 8.62 -22.00 28.44
C GLU A 498 7.77 -23.28 28.37
N ASP A 499 6.75 -23.41 29.21
CA ASP A 499 5.77 -24.51 29.17
C ASP A 499 5.01 -24.57 27.83
N ARG A 500 4.93 -23.44 27.13
CA ARG A 500 4.31 -23.30 25.81
C ARG A 500 5.32 -23.39 24.67
N ASN A 501 6.57 -23.80 24.95
CA ASN A 501 7.69 -23.85 24.00
C ASN A 501 8.07 -22.49 23.42
N VAL A 502 7.82 -21.41 24.15
CA VAL A 502 8.30 -20.07 23.81
C VAL A 502 9.52 -19.80 24.67
N TYR A 503 10.69 -19.84 24.03
CA TYR A 503 11.98 -19.68 24.70
C TYR A 503 12.54 -18.29 24.50
N ALA A 504 13.34 -17.85 25.48
CA ALA A 504 14.13 -16.64 25.42
C ALA A 504 15.01 -16.59 24.16
N LYS A 505 14.92 -15.48 23.43
CA LYS A 505 15.69 -15.17 22.22
C LYS A 505 16.98 -14.45 22.57
N ILE A 506 16.94 -13.58 23.57
CA ILE A 506 18.11 -12.83 24.06
C ILE A 506 18.34 -13.12 25.54
N TRP A 507 19.51 -12.74 26.03
CA TRP A 507 19.78 -12.43 27.43
C TRP A 507 19.97 -10.92 27.56
N ARG A 508 19.68 -10.38 28.74
CA ARG A 508 19.83 -8.98 29.14
C ARG A 508 20.39 -9.00 30.56
N ASP A 509 21.58 -8.46 30.76
CA ASP A 509 22.30 -8.49 32.05
C ASP A 509 23.33 -7.35 32.09
N GLU A 510 23.92 -7.08 33.25
CA GLU A 510 25.03 -6.12 33.36
C GLU A 510 26.36 -6.75 32.88
N ASN A 511 27.27 -5.92 32.38
CA ASN A 511 28.63 -6.36 32.08
C ASN A 511 29.34 -6.76 33.38
N ASP A 512 29.75 -8.02 33.48
CA ASP A 512 30.34 -8.58 34.68
C ASP A 512 31.61 -7.83 35.13
N PRO A 513 31.98 -7.92 36.42
CA PRO A 513 33.32 -7.57 36.89
C PRO A 513 34.42 -8.28 36.10
N VAL A 514 35.65 -7.74 36.12
CA VAL A 514 36.79 -8.23 35.30
C VAL A 514 37.09 -9.74 35.47
N ASP A 515 36.73 -10.32 36.62
CA ASP A 515 36.89 -11.74 36.94
C ASP A 515 35.65 -12.61 36.68
N GLY A 516 34.55 -12.02 36.20
CA GLY A 516 33.31 -12.71 35.84
C GLY A 516 33.33 -13.42 34.47
N GLU A 517 32.35 -14.28 34.23
CA GLU A 517 32.30 -15.16 33.06
C GLU A 517 31.85 -14.41 31.78
N HIS A 518 31.10 -13.32 31.93
CA HIS A 518 30.55 -12.53 30.85
C HIS A 518 31.10 -11.09 30.83
N HIS A 519 32.37 -10.92 31.25
CA HIS A 519 33.06 -9.64 31.15
C HIS A 519 33.52 -9.35 29.72
N TYR A 520 33.11 -8.20 29.20
CA TYR A 520 33.52 -7.68 27.91
C TYR A 520 34.44 -6.47 28.14
N PRO A 521 35.75 -6.58 27.83
CA PRO A 521 36.74 -5.55 28.16
C PRO A 521 36.56 -4.24 27.36
N GLU A 522 35.74 -4.28 26.31
CA GLU A 522 35.37 -3.13 25.49
C GLU A 522 34.33 -2.22 26.17
N PHE A 523 33.68 -2.70 27.23
CA PHE A 523 32.58 -2.01 27.92
C PHE A 523 32.86 -1.86 29.42
N ASP A 524 32.26 -0.85 30.04
CA ASP A 524 32.40 -0.61 31.47
C ASP A 524 31.68 -1.69 32.30
N VAL A 525 32.19 -1.99 33.50
CA VAL A 525 31.55 -2.92 34.44
C VAL A 525 30.23 -2.31 34.91
N GLY A 526 29.15 -3.10 34.94
CA GLY A 526 27.81 -2.63 35.29
C GLY A 526 27.02 -2.04 34.12
N GLU A 527 27.62 -1.94 32.93
CA GLU A 527 26.90 -1.47 31.73
C GLU A 527 25.79 -2.47 31.34
N PRO A 528 24.55 -2.03 31.07
CA PRO A 528 23.50 -2.92 30.58
C PRO A 528 23.83 -3.49 29.19
N MET A 529 23.92 -4.81 29.12
CA MET A 529 24.32 -5.57 27.95
C MET A 529 23.19 -6.49 27.46
N ILE A 530 23.18 -6.72 26.16
CA ILE A 530 22.28 -7.66 25.49
C ILE A 530 23.11 -8.63 24.64
N GLY A 531 22.65 -9.87 24.53
CA GLY A 531 23.21 -10.81 23.57
C GLY A 531 22.29 -11.97 23.23
N LYS A 532 22.65 -12.76 22.23
CA LYS A 532 21.81 -13.87 21.77
C LYS A 532 21.74 -15.02 22.79
N ARG A 533 20.56 -15.62 22.89
CA ARG A 533 20.35 -16.90 23.59
C ARG A 533 20.15 -18.03 22.58
N GLY A 534 20.74 -19.20 22.88
CA GLY A 534 20.64 -20.40 22.06
C GLY A 534 21.65 -20.51 20.90
N ARG A 535 22.03 -21.75 20.58
CA ARG A 535 23.00 -22.07 19.51
C ARG A 535 22.41 -21.94 18.09
N LEU A 536 21.09 -22.10 17.96
CA LEU A 536 20.37 -22.06 16.68
C LEU A 536 19.85 -20.67 16.32
N ALA A 537 20.24 -19.63 17.05
CA ALA A 537 19.69 -18.29 16.89
C ALA A 537 19.78 -17.74 15.46
N ARG A 538 20.99 -17.79 14.88
CA ARG A 538 21.22 -17.32 13.51
C ARG A 538 20.43 -18.12 12.46
N PRO A 539 20.46 -19.47 12.41
CA PRO A 539 19.59 -20.23 11.52
C PRO A 539 18.09 -19.93 11.70
N ILE A 540 17.62 -19.75 12.94
CA ILE A 540 16.22 -19.42 13.21
C ILE A 540 15.86 -18.08 12.58
N LEU A 541 16.63 -17.03 12.85
CA LEU A 541 16.38 -15.71 12.27
C LEU A 541 16.41 -15.77 10.74
N LEU A 542 17.51 -16.26 10.14
CA LEU A 542 17.69 -16.24 8.68
C LEU A 542 16.63 -17.05 7.90
N GLN A 543 16.00 -18.05 8.51
CA GLN A 543 14.96 -18.86 7.86
C GLN A 543 13.55 -18.28 8.00
N ASN A 544 13.34 -17.34 8.92
CA ASN A 544 12.04 -16.79 9.29
C ASN A 544 11.97 -15.26 9.16
N LEU A 545 13.05 -14.60 8.75
CA LEU A 545 13.14 -13.15 8.57
C LEU A 545 12.23 -12.66 7.44
N GLY A 546 11.58 -11.52 7.68
CA GLY A 546 10.73 -10.82 6.72
C GLY A 546 9.38 -10.43 7.31
N THR A 547 8.62 -9.64 6.54
CA THR A 547 7.34 -9.08 6.99
C THR A 547 6.16 -9.45 6.10
N ILE A 548 6.40 -10.08 4.95
CA ILE A 548 5.33 -10.54 4.05
C ILE A 548 4.63 -11.75 4.70
N PRO A 549 3.31 -11.68 4.98
CA PRO A 549 2.57 -12.79 5.54
C PRO A 549 2.38 -13.92 4.50
N ASP A 550 2.24 -15.15 4.99
CA ASP A 550 1.87 -16.28 4.13
C ASP A 550 0.37 -16.20 3.78
N SER A 551 0.05 -16.14 2.49
CA SER A 551 -1.32 -16.29 1.97
C SER A 551 -1.68 -17.77 1.78
N PHE A 552 -2.88 -18.19 2.14
CA PHE A 552 -3.32 -19.57 1.89
C PHE A 552 -4.84 -19.69 1.77
N THR A 553 -5.28 -20.80 1.16
CA THR A 553 -6.69 -21.15 1.05
C THR A 553 -7.14 -22.05 2.20
N VAL A 554 -8.43 -21.99 2.51
CA VAL A 554 -9.07 -22.74 3.60
C VAL A 554 -10.15 -23.64 3.02
N ASN A 555 -10.19 -24.90 3.47
CA ASN A 555 -11.17 -25.87 2.96
C ASN A 555 -12.50 -25.70 3.69
N VAL A 556 -13.61 -25.69 2.94
CA VAL A 556 -14.97 -25.54 3.48
C VAL A 556 -15.63 -26.90 3.59
N PHE A 557 -16.25 -27.16 4.75
CA PHE A 557 -16.91 -28.42 5.10
C PHE A 557 -18.31 -28.20 5.68
N VAL A 558 -19.27 -29.04 5.31
CA VAL A 558 -20.61 -29.05 5.94
C VAL A 558 -20.53 -29.75 7.29
N ARG A 559 -21.11 -29.15 8.34
CA ARG A 559 -21.15 -29.72 9.69
C ARG A 559 -21.97 -31.01 9.72
N GLY A 560 -21.55 -31.96 10.55
CA GLY A 560 -22.23 -33.25 10.74
C GLY A 560 -21.69 -34.32 9.80
N ASP A 561 -21.63 -34.02 8.50
CA ASP A 561 -21.23 -35.00 7.47
C ASP A 561 -19.76 -34.87 7.04
N ASP A 562 -19.05 -33.80 7.46
CA ASP A 562 -17.64 -33.51 7.07
C ASP A 562 -17.46 -33.52 5.53
N GLU A 563 -18.53 -33.20 4.79
CA GLU A 563 -18.54 -33.11 3.33
C GLU A 563 -17.76 -31.87 2.88
N TRP A 564 -16.77 -32.05 2.00
CA TRP A 564 -15.99 -30.96 1.43
C TRP A 564 -16.75 -30.31 0.27
N VAL A 565 -16.96 -28.99 0.34
CA VAL A 565 -17.74 -28.24 -0.65
C VAL A 565 -16.92 -27.20 -1.44
N GLY A 566 -15.67 -26.97 -1.05
CA GLY A 566 -14.75 -26.11 -1.82
C GLY A 566 -13.65 -25.47 -0.99
N GLN A 567 -13.06 -24.41 -1.54
CA GLN A 567 -12.02 -23.62 -0.89
C GLN A 567 -12.36 -22.13 -0.92
N LEU A 568 -11.97 -21.42 0.13
CA LEU A 568 -12.04 -19.97 0.23
C LEU A 568 -10.64 -19.40 0.42
N ASP A 569 -10.42 -18.20 -0.08
CA ASP A 569 -9.24 -17.42 0.29
C ASP A 569 -9.35 -16.99 1.76
N GLU A 570 -8.23 -16.91 2.47
CA GLU A 570 -8.26 -16.48 3.86
C GLU A 570 -8.68 -15.00 4.01
N ASP A 571 -8.32 -14.13 3.07
CA ASP A 571 -8.76 -12.72 3.09
C ASP A 571 -10.29 -12.60 3.02
N TYR A 572 -10.95 -13.59 2.42
CA TYR A 572 -12.41 -13.65 2.39
C TYR A 572 -13.00 -13.97 3.77
N LEU A 573 -12.34 -14.83 4.54
CA LEU A 573 -12.81 -15.22 5.88
C LEU A 573 -12.79 -14.07 6.88
N ASP A 574 -11.93 -13.07 6.69
CA ASP A 574 -11.88 -11.88 7.55
C ASP A 574 -13.18 -11.07 7.54
N THR A 575 -14.02 -11.31 6.53
CA THR A 575 -15.30 -10.63 6.36
C THR A 575 -16.49 -11.46 6.84
N LEU A 576 -16.26 -12.69 7.31
CA LEU A 576 -17.30 -13.61 7.75
C LEU A 576 -17.40 -13.64 9.29
N GLU A 577 -18.59 -13.44 9.82
CA GLU A 577 -18.99 -13.67 11.20
C GLU A 577 -19.93 -14.88 11.33
N ALA A 578 -19.97 -15.50 12.51
CA ALA A 578 -20.81 -16.67 12.74
C ALA A 578 -22.30 -16.35 12.46
N GLY A 579 -22.89 -17.05 11.50
CA GLY A 579 -24.23 -16.79 10.98
C GLY A 579 -24.24 -16.15 9.59
N ASP A 580 -23.13 -15.61 9.12
CA ASP A 580 -23.03 -15.06 7.78
C ASP A 580 -23.21 -16.12 6.71
N VAL A 581 -23.90 -15.76 5.64
CA VAL A 581 -24.19 -16.65 4.54
C VAL A 581 -23.36 -16.26 3.33
N PHE A 582 -22.70 -17.21 2.70
CA PHE A 582 -21.94 -16.98 1.48
C PHE A 582 -22.27 -18.05 0.44
N VAL A 583 -21.88 -17.77 -0.81
CA VAL A 583 -22.12 -18.65 -1.94
C VAL A 583 -20.81 -19.33 -2.34
N LEU A 584 -20.84 -20.65 -2.47
CA LEU A 584 -19.70 -21.43 -2.96
C LEU A 584 -20.20 -22.52 -3.91
N GLY A 585 -19.66 -22.57 -5.13
CA GLY A 585 -20.10 -23.55 -6.13
C GLY A 585 -21.59 -23.41 -6.53
N GLY A 586 -22.21 -22.25 -6.31
CA GLY A 586 -23.62 -21.99 -6.59
C GLY A 586 -24.59 -22.35 -5.46
N GLU A 587 -24.11 -22.98 -4.39
CA GLU A 587 -24.91 -23.31 -3.20
C GLU A 587 -24.64 -22.31 -2.06
N ARG A 588 -25.61 -22.16 -1.15
CA ARG A 588 -25.56 -21.20 -0.03
C ARG A 588 -25.23 -21.89 1.28
N PHE A 589 -24.29 -21.29 2.00
CA PHE A 589 -23.72 -21.84 3.22
C PHE A 589 -23.70 -20.79 4.33
N ALA A 590 -24.28 -21.10 5.48
CA ALA A 590 -24.14 -20.31 6.69
C ALA A 590 -22.81 -20.65 7.38
N TYR A 591 -21.89 -19.70 7.44
CA TYR A 591 -20.66 -19.75 8.23
C TYR A 591 -20.99 -19.98 9.71
N ARG A 592 -20.33 -20.97 10.33
CA ARG A 592 -20.53 -21.26 11.76
C ARG A 592 -19.28 -20.99 12.56
N TYR A 593 -18.19 -21.61 12.16
CA TYR A 593 -16.90 -21.43 12.81
C TYR A 593 -15.78 -21.96 11.94
N ARG A 594 -14.58 -21.44 12.18
CA ARG A 594 -13.33 -21.97 11.66
C ARG A 594 -12.68 -22.86 12.72
N ARG A 595 -12.00 -23.92 12.27
CA ARG A 595 -11.10 -24.73 13.10
C ARG A 595 -9.84 -25.07 12.32
N GLY A 596 -8.74 -24.36 12.61
CA GLY A 596 -7.49 -24.51 11.88
C GLY A 596 -7.64 -24.14 10.40
N SER A 597 -7.35 -25.09 9.50
CA SER A 597 -7.48 -24.92 8.04
C SER A 597 -8.81 -25.44 7.47
N LYS A 598 -9.83 -25.57 8.32
CA LYS A 598 -11.18 -25.96 7.93
C LYS A 598 -12.19 -24.90 8.36
N VAL A 599 -13.10 -24.57 7.46
CA VAL A 599 -14.29 -23.76 7.75
C VAL A 599 -15.48 -24.69 7.78
N TYR A 600 -16.30 -24.55 8.82
CA TYR A 600 -17.48 -25.35 9.03
C TYR A 600 -18.73 -24.53 8.77
N VAL A 601 -19.60 -25.04 7.91
CA VAL A 601 -20.82 -24.38 7.45
C VAL A 601 -22.03 -25.28 7.56
N ASP A 602 -23.22 -24.67 7.53
CA ASP A 602 -24.48 -25.39 7.32
C ASP A 602 -25.09 -24.98 5.99
N TYR A 603 -25.78 -25.90 5.32
CA TYR A 603 -26.70 -25.53 4.24
C TYR A 603 -27.74 -24.55 4.74
N THR A 604 -28.00 -23.51 3.96
CA THR A 604 -29.03 -22.53 4.31
C THR A 604 -29.78 -22.05 3.08
N SER A 605 -31.06 -21.76 3.26
CA SER A 605 -31.86 -21.01 2.29
C SER A 605 -31.86 -19.51 2.58
N GLU A 606 -31.24 -19.07 3.67
CA GLU A 606 -31.08 -17.67 4.02
C GLU A 606 -30.21 -16.94 2.99
N ARG A 607 -30.37 -15.62 2.94
CA ARG A 607 -29.72 -14.76 1.95
C ARG A 607 -28.24 -14.58 2.25
N ALA A 608 -27.40 -14.60 1.22
CA ALA A 608 -25.96 -14.42 1.32
C ALA A 608 -25.59 -13.05 1.92
N THR A 609 -25.17 -12.99 3.18
CA THR A 609 -24.78 -11.73 3.81
C THR A 609 -23.43 -11.19 3.32
N VAL A 610 -22.62 -12.00 2.62
CA VAL A 610 -21.28 -11.60 2.14
C VAL A 610 -21.10 -11.89 0.63
N PRO A 611 -20.67 -10.91 -0.20
CA PRO A 611 -20.49 -11.09 -1.65
C PRO A 611 -19.38 -12.08 -2.02
N SER A 612 -19.47 -12.79 -3.14
CA SER A 612 -18.51 -13.84 -3.53
C SER A 612 -17.12 -13.38 -4.02
N TRP A 613 -16.91 -12.07 -4.28
CA TRP A 613 -15.69 -11.52 -4.92
C TRP A 613 -15.00 -10.42 -4.09
N TYR A 614 -15.19 -10.44 -2.78
CA TYR A 614 -14.87 -9.30 -1.91
C TYR A 614 -13.37 -9.15 -1.56
N SER A 615 -12.57 -10.22 -1.62
CA SER A 615 -11.18 -10.25 -1.15
C SER A 615 -10.13 -9.60 -2.08
N GLU A 616 -10.46 -9.25 -3.32
CA GLU A 616 -9.51 -8.65 -4.28
C GLU A 616 -9.70 -7.13 -4.50
N ARG A 617 -10.63 -6.46 -3.81
CA ARG A 617 -10.91 -5.03 -4.05
C ARG A 617 -9.94 -4.12 -3.30
N LEU A 618 -9.36 -3.15 -4.01
CA LEU A 618 -8.53 -2.09 -3.43
C LEU A 618 -9.41 -1.15 -2.59
N PRO A 619 -8.98 -0.73 -1.38
CA PRO A 619 -9.71 0.25 -0.58
C PRO A 619 -9.48 1.67 -1.13
N LEU A 620 -10.52 2.49 -1.14
CA LEU A 620 -10.40 3.92 -1.43
C LEU A 620 -9.49 4.61 -0.42
N SER A 621 -8.59 5.47 -0.91
CA SER A 621 -7.76 6.35 -0.09
C SER A 621 -8.62 7.30 0.75
N TYR A 622 -8.26 7.49 2.02
CA TYR A 622 -8.92 8.42 2.94
C TYR A 622 -8.91 9.84 2.38
N ASP A 623 -7.77 10.27 1.82
CA ASP A 623 -7.57 11.62 1.30
C ASP A 623 -8.42 11.90 0.06
N LEU A 624 -8.47 10.96 -0.88
CA LEU A 624 -9.43 11.04 -1.99
C LEU A 624 -10.88 11.05 -1.48
N GLY A 625 -11.18 10.31 -0.41
CA GLY A 625 -12.47 10.35 0.27
C GLY A 625 -12.85 11.74 0.81
N ARG A 626 -11.88 12.49 1.36
CA ARG A 626 -12.08 13.90 1.78
C ARG A 626 -12.36 14.80 0.59
N GLU A 627 -11.68 14.60 -0.53
CA GLU A 627 -11.96 15.33 -1.78
C GLU A 627 -13.35 15.00 -2.34
N ILE A 628 -13.82 13.76 -2.19
CA ILE A 628 -15.20 13.40 -2.53
C ILE A 628 -16.20 14.12 -1.62
N ALA A 629 -15.93 14.25 -0.31
CA ALA A 629 -16.76 15.04 0.60
C ALA A 629 -16.81 16.53 0.20
N ARG A 630 -15.69 17.11 -0.23
CA ARG A 630 -15.61 18.48 -0.76
C ARG A 630 -16.43 18.61 -2.05
N PHE A 631 -16.25 17.70 -2.99
CA PHE A 631 -17.05 17.63 -4.22
C PHE A 631 -18.55 17.56 -3.91
N GLN A 632 -18.98 16.73 -2.96
CA GLN A 632 -20.38 16.64 -2.56
C GLN A 632 -20.89 17.95 -1.92
N SER A 633 -20.05 18.66 -1.17
CA SER A 633 -20.35 20.00 -0.63
C SER A 633 -20.56 21.02 -1.76
N ASP A 634 -19.70 20.97 -2.78
CA ASP A 634 -19.78 21.81 -3.98
C ASP A 634 -21.02 21.52 -4.83
N VAL A 635 -21.41 20.25 -4.95
CA VAL A 635 -22.64 19.83 -5.62
C VAL A 635 -23.85 20.42 -4.90
N VAL A 636 -23.92 20.29 -3.58
CA VAL A 636 -25.03 20.82 -2.77
C VAL A 636 -25.15 22.33 -2.96
N THR A 637 -24.05 23.07 -2.80
CA THR A 637 -24.01 24.53 -2.94
C THR A 637 -24.54 24.97 -4.31
N ARG A 638 -24.03 24.35 -5.38
CA ARG A 638 -24.46 24.69 -6.76
C ARG A 638 -25.89 24.28 -7.05
N TYR A 639 -26.36 23.18 -6.45
CA TYR A 639 -27.74 22.75 -6.59
C TYR A 639 -28.70 23.74 -5.93
N GLU A 640 -28.36 24.28 -4.76
CA GLU A 640 -29.16 25.31 -4.09
C GLU A 640 -29.19 26.62 -4.89
N ASP A 641 -28.08 26.99 -5.55
CA ASP A 641 -27.99 28.22 -6.36
C ASP A 641 -28.80 28.16 -7.67
N GLY A 642 -28.86 27.00 -8.34
CA GLY A 642 -29.43 26.91 -9.69
C GLY A 642 -29.88 25.52 -10.14
N GLY A 643 -30.10 24.61 -9.20
CA GLY A 643 -30.56 23.24 -9.42
C GLY A 643 -29.61 22.39 -10.25
N ALA A 644 -30.13 21.31 -10.82
CA ALA A 644 -29.36 20.38 -11.65
C ALA A 644 -28.67 21.05 -12.86
N ALA A 645 -29.20 22.17 -13.37
CA ALA A 645 -28.60 22.89 -14.49
C ALA A 645 -27.28 23.58 -14.12
N ALA A 646 -27.17 24.11 -12.89
CA ALA A 646 -25.93 24.69 -12.38
C ALA A 646 -24.86 23.60 -12.16
N VAL A 647 -25.24 22.48 -11.53
CA VAL A 647 -24.35 21.31 -11.34
C VAL A 647 -23.82 20.80 -12.68
N ARG A 648 -24.69 20.61 -13.70
CA ARG A 648 -24.27 20.19 -15.05
C ARG A 648 -23.29 21.14 -15.71
N ARG A 649 -23.41 22.45 -15.48
CA ARG A 649 -22.51 23.44 -16.07
C ARG A 649 -21.12 23.32 -15.47
N TRP A 650 -21.05 23.22 -14.15
CA TRP A 650 -19.81 23.06 -13.41
C TRP A 650 -19.10 21.74 -13.72
N LEU A 651 -19.84 20.63 -13.79
CA LEU A 651 -19.25 19.32 -14.14
C LEU A 651 -18.58 19.28 -15.52
N ARG A 652 -18.89 20.20 -16.44
CA ARG A 652 -18.19 20.30 -17.74
C ARG A 652 -16.78 20.90 -17.64
N GLU A 653 -16.42 21.46 -16.49
CA GLU A 653 -15.08 21.97 -16.21
C GLU A 653 -14.14 20.83 -15.76
N PHE A 654 -14.67 19.63 -15.53
CA PHE A 654 -13.91 18.43 -15.18
C PHE A 654 -13.47 17.71 -16.47
N PRO A 655 -12.40 16.89 -16.41
CA PRO A 655 -11.94 16.05 -17.51
C PRO A 655 -12.85 14.82 -17.71
N VAL A 656 -14.14 15.06 -18.00
CA VAL A 656 -15.19 14.04 -18.09
C VAL A 656 -15.96 14.18 -19.40
N ASP A 657 -16.46 13.06 -19.92
CA ASP A 657 -17.27 13.04 -21.13
C ASP A 657 -18.72 13.50 -20.90
N ALA A 658 -19.48 13.65 -21.98
CA ALA A 658 -20.86 14.15 -21.92
C ALA A 658 -21.81 13.18 -21.22
N ASN A 659 -21.56 11.87 -21.26
CA ASN A 659 -22.38 10.88 -20.58
C ASN A 659 -22.15 10.92 -19.07
N ALA A 660 -20.89 11.00 -18.62
CA ALA A 660 -20.54 11.15 -17.21
C ALA A 660 -21.19 12.39 -16.59
N VAL A 661 -21.14 13.55 -17.26
CA VAL A 661 -21.83 14.78 -16.79
C VAL A 661 -23.32 14.55 -16.58
N ARG A 662 -24.00 13.87 -17.51
CA ARG A 662 -25.44 13.59 -17.43
C ARG A 662 -25.74 12.60 -16.30
N ALA A 663 -24.98 11.52 -16.21
CA ALA A 663 -25.15 10.49 -15.20
C ALA A 663 -24.95 11.05 -13.78
N LEU A 664 -23.85 11.79 -13.56
CA LEU A 664 -23.55 12.45 -12.28
C LEU A 664 -24.65 13.44 -11.88
N ALA A 665 -25.00 14.38 -12.77
CA ALA A 665 -26.00 15.38 -12.45
C ALA A 665 -27.38 14.79 -12.19
N ARG A 666 -27.77 13.75 -12.93
CA ARG A 666 -29.03 13.05 -12.71
C ARG A 666 -29.04 12.33 -11.37
N MET A 667 -27.95 11.66 -11.00
CA MET A 667 -27.80 11.00 -9.72
C MET A 667 -28.09 11.96 -8.55
N TYR A 668 -27.44 13.13 -8.54
CA TYR A 668 -27.61 14.09 -7.44
C TYR A 668 -28.97 14.79 -7.48
N ASP A 669 -29.53 15.04 -8.67
CA ASP A 669 -30.89 15.57 -8.82
C ASP A 669 -31.93 14.60 -8.24
N ASP A 670 -31.85 13.32 -8.59
CA ASP A 670 -32.73 12.28 -8.05
C ASP A 670 -32.57 12.15 -6.52
N GLN A 671 -31.32 12.16 -6.04
CA GLN A 671 -31.02 12.10 -4.60
C GLN A 671 -31.71 13.22 -3.84
N ILE A 672 -31.49 14.46 -4.28
CA ILE A 672 -31.96 15.66 -3.58
C ILE A 672 -33.48 15.78 -3.68
N LYS A 673 -34.09 15.43 -4.82
CA LYS A 673 -35.55 15.42 -4.95
C LYS A 673 -36.21 14.37 -4.06
N TYR A 674 -35.61 13.19 -3.95
CA TYR A 674 -36.17 12.07 -3.18
C TYR A 674 -36.03 12.24 -1.67
N ALA A 675 -34.81 12.56 -1.20
CA ALA A 675 -34.46 12.53 0.22
C ALA A 675 -34.05 13.91 0.78
N GLY A 676 -34.11 14.96 -0.04
CA GLY A 676 -33.73 16.32 0.34
C GLY A 676 -32.21 16.56 0.35
N VAL A 677 -31.81 17.82 0.43
CA VAL A 677 -30.39 18.23 0.47
C VAL A 677 -29.67 17.67 1.71
N GLY A 678 -30.40 17.53 2.82
CA GLY A 678 -29.92 16.92 4.07
C GLY A 678 -29.43 15.49 3.94
N SER A 679 -29.80 14.80 2.86
CA SER A 679 -29.37 13.44 2.57
C SER A 679 -27.96 13.38 1.97
N VAL A 680 -27.42 14.44 1.39
CA VAL A 680 -26.06 14.38 0.85
C VAL A 680 -25.05 14.59 1.98
N SER A 681 -24.13 13.65 2.15
CA SER A 681 -22.98 13.82 3.05
C SER A 681 -22.03 14.86 2.46
N THR A 682 -21.44 15.69 3.31
CA THR A 682 -20.58 16.81 2.92
C THR A 682 -19.41 16.89 3.91
N THR A 683 -18.52 17.85 3.70
CA THR A 683 -17.43 18.13 4.65
C THR A 683 -17.93 18.51 6.06
N GLY A 684 -19.16 19.00 6.18
CA GLY A 684 -19.78 19.36 7.46
C GLY A 684 -21.03 18.54 7.80
N ARG A 685 -21.26 17.39 7.14
CA ARG A 685 -22.43 16.55 7.41
C ARG A 685 -22.20 15.07 7.11
N ILE A 686 -22.54 14.21 8.06
CA ILE A 686 -22.75 12.78 7.84
C ILE A 686 -24.26 12.52 7.71
N ALA A 687 -24.66 11.84 6.64
CA ALA A 687 -26.07 11.52 6.40
C ALA A 687 -26.36 10.05 6.69
N ILE A 688 -27.41 9.80 7.48
CA ILE A 688 -27.88 8.48 7.88
C ILE A 688 -29.29 8.27 7.32
N GLU A 689 -29.49 7.16 6.62
CA GLU A 689 -30.81 6.76 6.12
C GLU A 689 -31.35 5.56 6.87
N GLU A 690 -32.49 5.74 7.52
CA GLU A 690 -33.21 4.66 8.16
C GLU A 690 -34.24 4.06 7.19
N VAL A 691 -34.07 2.81 6.81
CA VAL A 691 -34.99 2.05 5.96
C VAL A 691 -35.59 0.89 6.74
N LYS A 692 -36.92 0.77 6.68
CA LYS A 692 -37.69 -0.30 7.34
C LYS A 692 -38.10 -1.35 6.32
N ASP A 693 -37.33 -2.42 6.23
CA ASP A 693 -37.66 -3.57 5.39
C ASP A 693 -38.66 -4.47 6.13
N ARG A 694 -39.94 -4.32 5.78
CA ARG A 694 -41.02 -5.10 6.39
C ARG A 694 -41.08 -6.53 5.86
N ASP A 695 -40.58 -6.77 4.67
CA ASP A 695 -40.61 -8.09 4.03
C ASP A 695 -39.58 -9.01 4.68
N GLU A 696 -38.39 -8.48 5.00
CA GLU A 696 -37.35 -9.20 5.73
C GLU A 696 -37.39 -9.03 7.25
N TYR A 697 -38.33 -8.24 7.76
CA TYR A 697 -38.42 -7.86 9.17
C TYR A 697 -37.09 -7.27 9.70
N ARG A 698 -36.46 -6.41 8.90
CA ARG A 698 -35.19 -5.74 9.20
C ARG A 698 -35.35 -4.23 9.25
N ARG A 699 -34.55 -3.61 10.11
CA ARG A 699 -34.28 -2.18 10.11
C ARG A 699 -32.82 -1.98 9.70
N ARG A 700 -32.62 -1.16 8.67
CA ARG A 700 -31.29 -0.87 8.12
C ARG A 700 -30.99 0.62 8.31
N TYR A 701 -29.79 0.93 8.77
CA TYR A 701 -29.26 2.28 8.83
C TYR A 701 -28.10 2.36 7.85
N HIS A 702 -28.27 3.12 6.77
CA HIS A 702 -27.21 3.37 5.79
C HIS A 702 -26.49 4.65 6.21
N VAL A 703 -25.29 4.50 6.79
CA VAL A 703 -24.44 5.60 7.23
C VAL A 703 -23.50 5.95 6.07
N ARG A 704 -23.68 7.13 5.49
CA ARG A 704 -22.87 7.58 4.35
C ARG A 704 -21.67 8.39 4.80
N THR A 705 -20.50 7.90 4.45
CA THR A 705 -19.19 8.45 4.81
C THR A 705 -18.22 8.14 3.67
N PRO A 706 -17.72 9.15 2.93
CA PRO A 706 -16.91 8.92 1.73
C PRO A 706 -15.44 8.58 2.01
N TYR A 707 -15.05 8.44 3.28
CA TYR A 707 -13.66 8.35 3.74
C TYR A 707 -12.97 7.00 3.48
N GLY A 708 -13.58 6.13 2.67
CA GLY A 708 -12.98 4.87 2.25
C GLY A 708 -13.20 3.71 3.21
N ARG A 709 -12.97 2.49 2.71
CA ARG A 709 -13.35 1.25 3.40
C ARG A 709 -12.66 1.03 4.74
N ARG A 710 -11.37 1.38 4.89
CA ARG A 710 -10.62 1.17 6.15
C ARG A 710 -11.27 1.97 7.29
N PHE A 711 -11.50 3.26 7.06
CA PHE A 711 -12.24 4.12 7.97
C PHE A 711 -13.65 3.58 8.25
N ASN A 712 -14.39 3.21 7.20
CA ASN A 712 -15.77 2.74 7.35
C ASN A 712 -15.85 1.41 8.13
N ASP A 713 -14.88 0.52 7.96
CA ASP A 713 -14.80 -0.72 8.75
C ASP A 713 -14.55 -0.39 10.23
N GLY A 714 -13.60 0.52 10.53
CA GLY A 714 -13.37 1.00 11.88
C GLY A 714 -14.61 1.63 12.53
N LEU A 715 -15.19 2.63 11.88
CA LEU A 715 -16.36 3.33 12.42
C LEU A 715 -17.57 2.40 12.57
N SER A 716 -17.80 1.50 11.59
CA SER A 716 -18.92 0.57 11.61
C SER A 716 -18.80 -0.46 12.74
N ARG A 717 -17.62 -1.03 12.99
CA ARG A 717 -17.39 -1.96 14.11
C ARG A 717 -17.59 -1.29 15.46
N LEU A 718 -17.08 -0.06 15.61
CA LEU A 718 -17.29 0.73 16.81
C LEU A 718 -18.78 0.95 17.07
N LEU A 719 -19.52 1.43 16.07
CA LEU A 719 -20.95 1.69 16.21
C LEU A 719 -21.76 0.41 16.36
N ALA A 720 -21.41 -0.67 15.66
CA ALA A 720 -22.09 -1.97 15.77
C ALA A 720 -21.95 -2.54 17.18
N TYR A 721 -20.75 -2.45 17.78
CA TYR A 721 -20.53 -2.85 19.16
C TYR A 721 -21.40 -2.05 20.14
N ARG A 722 -21.48 -0.72 19.98
CA ARG A 722 -22.36 0.13 20.81
C ARG A 722 -23.84 -0.17 20.59
N CYS A 723 -24.27 -0.32 19.33
CA CYS A 723 -25.64 -0.68 18.97
C CYS A 723 -26.03 -2.05 19.54
N ALA A 724 -25.13 -3.03 19.50
CA ALA A 724 -25.39 -4.36 20.06
C ALA A 724 -25.61 -4.29 21.58
N ASN A 725 -24.81 -3.48 22.28
CA ASN A 725 -24.94 -3.25 23.71
C ASN A 725 -26.24 -2.50 24.08
N GLU A 726 -26.65 -1.50 23.28
CA GLU A 726 -27.88 -0.74 23.53
C GLU A 726 -29.16 -1.54 23.17
N ALA A 727 -29.16 -2.21 22.02
CA ALA A 727 -30.32 -2.96 21.53
C ALA A 727 -30.47 -4.34 22.16
N ASN A 728 -29.41 -4.86 22.79
CA ASN A 728 -29.25 -6.27 23.19
C ASN A 728 -29.64 -7.22 22.05
N ALA A 729 -29.05 -6.98 20.88
CA ALA A 729 -29.34 -7.70 19.64
C ALA A 729 -28.10 -7.76 18.75
N ASN A 730 -28.02 -8.80 17.92
CA ASN A 730 -26.97 -8.90 16.91
C ASN A 730 -27.19 -7.83 15.84
N VAL A 731 -26.13 -7.11 15.51
CA VAL A 731 -26.09 -6.08 14.48
C VAL A 731 -25.29 -6.63 13.31
N GLY A 732 -25.92 -6.80 12.15
CA GLY A 732 -25.21 -7.12 10.92
C GLY A 732 -24.55 -5.88 10.36
N VAL A 733 -23.35 -6.01 9.82
CA VAL A 733 -22.57 -4.91 9.26
C VAL A 733 -22.23 -5.21 7.80
N SER A 734 -22.42 -4.25 6.91
CA SER A 734 -21.94 -4.32 5.52
C SER A 734 -21.18 -3.04 5.20
N VAL A 735 -19.94 -3.15 4.73
CA VAL A 735 -19.03 -2.01 4.57
C VAL A 735 -18.70 -1.78 3.09
N ALA A 736 -18.61 -0.52 2.67
CA ALA A 736 -18.15 -0.09 1.36
C ALA A 736 -17.20 1.11 1.47
N ASP A 737 -16.71 1.62 0.33
CA ASP A 737 -15.85 2.82 0.31
C ASP A 737 -16.62 4.11 0.64
N ASN A 738 -17.91 4.16 0.32
CA ASN A 738 -18.79 5.33 0.50
C ASN A 738 -19.70 5.27 1.75
N GLY A 739 -19.53 4.25 2.59
CA GLY A 739 -20.23 4.14 3.88
C GLY A 739 -20.40 2.70 4.34
N PHE A 740 -21.36 2.49 5.23
CA PHE A 740 -21.72 1.16 5.74
C PHE A 740 -23.19 1.07 6.12
N THR A 741 -23.68 -0.16 6.24
CA THR A 741 -25.04 -0.47 6.68
C THR A 741 -25.00 -1.20 8.01
N LEU A 742 -25.76 -0.72 8.99
CA LEU A 742 -26.08 -1.45 10.23
C LEU A 742 -27.47 -2.06 10.12
N SER A 743 -27.58 -3.38 10.25
CA SER A 743 -28.82 -4.13 10.10
C SER A 743 -29.23 -4.80 11.40
N MET A 744 -30.45 -4.53 11.86
CA MET A 744 -31.01 -5.10 13.10
C MET A 744 -32.45 -5.57 12.88
N PRO A 745 -33.00 -6.43 13.78
CA PRO A 745 -34.42 -6.79 13.71
C PRO A 745 -35.33 -5.56 13.74
N LEU A 746 -36.43 -5.56 12.98
CA LEU A 746 -37.29 -4.38 12.79
C LEU A 746 -37.83 -3.77 14.11
N ASN A 747 -38.02 -4.61 15.13
CA ASN A 747 -38.50 -4.24 16.46
C ASN A 747 -37.41 -3.65 17.38
N ARG A 748 -36.14 -3.67 16.97
CA ARG A 748 -35.03 -3.00 17.66
C ARG A 748 -34.82 -1.65 17.00
N LYS A 749 -34.94 -0.58 17.80
CA LYS A 749 -34.64 0.79 17.39
C LYS A 749 -33.48 1.28 18.25
N VAL A 750 -32.51 1.90 17.60
CA VAL A 750 -31.34 2.55 18.19
C VAL A 750 -31.22 3.91 17.50
N ASP A 751 -30.87 4.94 18.25
CA ASP A 751 -30.59 6.25 17.68
C ASP A 751 -29.11 6.29 17.25
N VAL A 752 -28.84 5.87 16.01
CA VAL A 752 -27.47 5.76 15.50
C VAL A 752 -26.82 7.14 15.41
N ALA A 753 -27.59 8.18 15.09
CA ALA A 753 -27.10 9.54 15.05
C ALA A 753 -26.65 10.01 16.43
N GLU A 754 -27.43 9.75 17.47
CA GLU A 754 -27.08 10.10 18.84
C GLU A 754 -25.91 9.27 19.37
N LEU A 755 -25.82 7.97 19.04
CA LEU A 755 -24.66 7.16 19.37
C LEU A 755 -23.37 7.72 18.76
N LEU A 756 -23.43 8.20 17.51
CA LEU A 756 -22.29 8.82 16.86
C LEU A 756 -21.88 10.11 17.60
N ARG A 757 -22.83 10.98 17.96
CA ARG A 757 -22.56 12.21 18.73
C ARG A 757 -22.00 11.95 20.13
N GLN A 758 -22.45 10.88 20.79
CA GLN A 758 -22.04 10.52 22.16
C GLN A 758 -20.78 9.64 22.21
N THR A 759 -20.16 9.32 21.07
CA THR A 759 -18.93 8.52 21.07
C THR A 759 -17.74 9.40 21.38
N ASP A 760 -17.04 9.10 22.47
CA ASP A 760 -15.79 9.76 22.85
C ASP A 760 -14.64 9.29 21.94
N PRO A 761 -13.97 10.20 21.20
CA PRO A 761 -12.79 9.89 20.40
C PRO A 761 -11.67 9.23 21.22
N ALA A 762 -11.52 9.60 22.50
CA ALA A 762 -10.46 9.05 23.35
C ALA A 762 -10.69 7.54 23.60
N SER A 763 -11.94 7.13 23.84
CA SER A 763 -12.31 5.72 24.10
C SER A 763 -12.41 4.86 22.84
N ALA A 764 -12.24 5.43 21.64
CA ALA A 764 -12.38 4.70 20.38
C ALA A 764 -11.44 3.49 20.27
N ARG A 765 -10.19 3.61 20.72
CA ARG A 765 -9.20 2.53 20.72
C ARG A 765 -9.67 1.34 21.56
N GLU A 766 -10.09 1.59 22.79
CA GLU A 766 -10.55 0.55 23.73
C GLU A 766 -11.84 -0.11 23.23
N THR A 767 -12.76 0.68 22.65
CA THR A 767 -14.01 0.16 22.08
C THR A 767 -13.73 -0.75 20.89
N LEU A 768 -12.83 -0.36 19.98
CA LEU A 768 -12.42 -1.20 18.86
C LEU A 768 -11.71 -2.47 19.33
N ARG A 769 -10.85 -2.38 20.36
CA ARG A 769 -10.21 -3.55 20.98
C ARG A 769 -11.26 -4.54 21.49
N ALA A 770 -12.29 -4.05 22.17
CA ALA A 770 -13.40 -4.88 22.64
C ALA A 770 -14.26 -5.46 21.49
N ALA A 771 -14.46 -4.70 20.41
CA ALA A 771 -15.21 -5.15 19.23
C ALA A 771 -14.46 -6.24 18.44
N LEU A 772 -13.14 -6.33 18.57
CA LEU A 772 -12.31 -7.34 17.91
C LEU A 772 -12.18 -8.66 18.71
N ASP A 773 -12.61 -8.67 19.97
CA ASP A 773 -12.49 -9.85 20.83
C ASP A 773 -13.24 -11.05 20.25
N GLY A 774 -12.59 -12.22 20.26
CA GLY A 774 -13.14 -13.46 19.69
C GLY A 774 -13.26 -13.53 18.16
N THR A 775 -12.99 -12.45 17.42
CA THR A 775 -13.11 -12.41 15.95
C THR A 775 -12.04 -13.26 15.24
N ASP A 776 -12.34 -13.74 14.03
CA ASP A 776 -11.35 -14.46 13.22
C ASP A 776 -10.29 -13.51 12.64
N LEU A 777 -10.63 -12.23 12.46
CA LEU A 777 -9.70 -11.16 12.10
C LEU A 777 -8.58 -11.03 13.14
N LEU A 778 -8.92 -10.99 14.44
CA LEU A 778 -7.94 -10.98 15.53
C LEU A 778 -7.02 -12.21 15.49
N LYS A 779 -7.60 -13.42 15.33
CA LYS A 779 -6.83 -14.67 15.27
C LYS A 779 -5.85 -14.68 14.10
N ARG A 780 -6.26 -14.17 12.95
CA ARG A 780 -5.43 -14.08 11.74
C ARG A 780 -4.25 -13.15 11.96
N TYR A 781 -4.49 -11.92 12.39
CA TYR A 781 -3.42 -10.94 12.60
C TYR A 781 -2.50 -11.35 13.74
N PHE A 782 -3.03 -11.97 14.80
CA PHE A 782 -2.19 -12.57 15.84
C PHE A 782 -1.27 -13.64 15.28
N ARG A 783 -1.75 -14.54 14.40
CA ARG A 783 -0.87 -15.52 13.73
C ARG A 783 0.21 -14.83 12.91
N ILE A 784 -0.16 -13.82 12.11
CA ILE A 784 0.78 -13.08 11.27
C ILE A 784 1.89 -12.47 12.14
N ASN A 785 1.53 -11.76 13.19
CA ASN A 785 2.47 -11.08 14.08
C ASN A 785 3.23 -12.04 14.97
N ALA A 786 2.64 -13.15 15.39
CA ALA A 786 3.33 -14.25 16.07
C ALA A 786 4.41 -14.88 15.19
N THR A 787 4.16 -15.06 13.90
CA THR A 787 5.17 -15.57 12.97
C THR A 787 6.27 -14.54 12.73
N ARG A 788 5.94 -13.27 12.48
CA ARG A 788 6.90 -12.17 12.29
C ARG A 788 7.77 -11.94 13.53
N ALA A 789 7.18 -12.01 14.73
CA ALA A 789 7.87 -11.89 16.01
C ALA A 789 8.63 -13.15 16.42
N LEU A 790 8.71 -14.19 15.57
CA LEU A 790 9.39 -15.45 15.88
C LEU A 790 8.84 -16.14 17.15
N LEU A 791 7.58 -15.88 17.50
CA LEU A 791 6.80 -16.62 18.49
C LEU A 791 6.44 -18.00 17.92
N VAL A 792 6.02 -18.02 16.65
CA VAL A 792 5.75 -19.23 15.88
C VAL A 792 6.73 -19.33 14.72
N LEU A 793 7.66 -20.29 14.80
CA LEU A 793 8.63 -20.50 13.72
C LEU A 793 7.98 -21.20 12.51
N LYS A 794 8.05 -20.55 11.34
CA LYS A 794 7.67 -21.11 10.03
C LYS A 794 8.62 -22.23 9.61
N ARG A 795 9.92 -22.04 9.79
CA ARG A 795 10.97 -23.02 9.46
C ARG A 795 11.83 -23.31 10.66
N TYR A 796 12.07 -24.60 10.92
CA TYR A 796 12.91 -25.04 12.02
C TYR A 796 13.64 -26.34 11.67
N LYS A 797 14.96 -26.35 11.82
CA LYS A 797 15.83 -27.52 11.54
C LYS A 797 15.61 -28.14 10.15
N GLY A 798 15.36 -27.30 9.14
CA GLY A 798 15.12 -27.75 7.75
C GLY A 798 13.71 -28.24 7.46
N HIS A 799 12.80 -28.21 8.45
CA HIS A 799 11.38 -28.51 8.25
C HIS A 799 10.57 -27.22 8.17
N GLU A 800 9.65 -27.16 7.22
CA GLU A 800 8.69 -26.07 7.07
C GLU A 800 7.34 -26.49 7.67
N LYS A 801 6.80 -25.66 8.58
CA LYS A 801 5.46 -25.84 9.11
C LYS A 801 4.45 -25.37 8.07
N SER A 802 3.48 -26.23 7.76
CA SER A 802 2.33 -25.83 6.96
C SER A 802 1.53 -24.73 7.65
N ALA A 803 0.85 -23.88 6.88
CA ALA A 803 0.01 -22.80 7.40
C ALA A 803 -1.02 -23.29 8.44
N SER A 804 -1.64 -24.45 8.19
CA SER A 804 -2.56 -25.10 9.14
C SER A 804 -1.91 -25.36 10.52
N LYS A 805 -0.64 -25.80 10.54
CA LYS A 805 0.09 -26.02 11.80
C LYS A 805 0.46 -24.70 12.48
N GLN A 806 0.75 -23.65 11.71
CA GLN A 806 1.01 -22.32 12.24
C GLN A 806 -0.26 -21.71 12.87
N GLN A 807 -1.41 -21.88 12.22
CA GLN A 807 -2.71 -21.44 12.73
C GLN A 807 -3.03 -22.10 14.08
N VAL A 808 -2.98 -23.44 14.15
CA VAL A 808 -3.29 -24.18 15.38
C VAL A 808 -2.36 -23.77 16.54
N ALA A 809 -1.06 -23.60 16.25
CA ALA A 809 -0.11 -23.15 17.25
C ALA A 809 -0.43 -21.74 17.76
N SER A 810 -0.81 -20.83 16.85
CA SER A 810 -1.11 -19.44 17.19
C SER A 810 -2.42 -19.32 17.97
N GLU A 811 -3.48 -20.03 17.58
CA GLU A 811 -4.75 -20.06 18.32
C GLU A 811 -4.56 -20.58 19.75
N MET A 812 -3.71 -21.60 19.95
CA MET A 812 -3.38 -22.10 21.29
C MET A 812 -2.62 -21.09 22.15
N LEU A 813 -1.85 -20.20 21.51
CA LEU A 813 -1.08 -19.15 22.17
C LEU A 813 -1.90 -17.89 22.41
N LEU A 814 -2.91 -17.58 21.60
CA LEU A 814 -3.72 -16.36 21.73
C LEU A 814 -4.40 -16.28 23.10
N GLY A 815 -5.15 -17.31 23.51
CA GLY A 815 -5.79 -17.33 24.83
C GLY A 815 -4.82 -17.40 26.02
N PHE A 816 -3.53 -17.66 25.77
CA PHE A 816 -2.48 -17.48 26.77
C PHE A 816 -1.95 -16.05 26.77
N ALA A 817 -1.67 -15.49 25.58
CA ALA A 817 -1.23 -14.12 25.38
C ALA A 817 -2.21 -13.08 25.93
N GLU A 818 -3.53 -13.31 25.80
CA GLU A 818 -4.59 -12.44 26.36
C GLU A 818 -4.56 -12.32 27.88
N ARG A 819 -3.89 -13.25 28.57
CA ARG A 819 -3.73 -13.23 30.03
C ARG A 819 -2.41 -12.61 30.48
N LEU A 820 -1.53 -12.28 29.54
CA LEU A 820 -0.26 -11.64 29.81
C LEU A 820 -0.43 -10.13 29.68
N GLU A 821 -0.01 -9.41 30.70
CA GLU A 821 0.02 -7.93 30.71
C GLU A 821 1.13 -7.43 29.77
N ASP A 822 0.81 -6.42 28.94
CA ASP A 822 1.73 -5.76 28.02
C ASP A 822 2.53 -6.72 27.13
N PHE A 823 1.91 -7.81 26.67
CA PHE A 823 2.58 -8.77 25.81
C PHE A 823 2.80 -8.20 24.41
N ALA A 824 4.05 -7.83 24.08
CA ALA A 824 4.43 -7.11 22.87
C ALA A 824 3.80 -7.66 21.56
N VAL A 825 3.67 -8.98 21.40
CA VAL A 825 3.09 -9.58 20.18
C VAL A 825 1.57 -9.34 20.09
N LEU A 826 0.87 -9.34 21.23
CA LEU A 826 -0.57 -9.07 21.26
C LEU A 826 -0.84 -7.58 21.12
N GLU A 827 -0.08 -6.72 21.79
CA GLU A 827 -0.18 -5.26 21.63
C GLU A 827 0.08 -4.84 20.17
N GLU A 828 1.07 -5.44 19.54
CA GLU A 828 1.33 -5.28 18.10
C GLU A 828 0.16 -5.71 17.21
N THR A 829 -0.53 -6.79 17.60
CA THR A 829 -1.71 -7.27 16.88
C THR A 829 -2.85 -6.26 16.95
N TYR A 830 -3.11 -5.70 18.12
CA TYR A 830 -4.13 -4.67 18.27
C TYR A 830 -3.73 -3.36 17.59
N ARG A 831 -2.46 -2.96 17.70
CA ARG A 831 -1.93 -1.79 17.01
C ARG A 831 -2.11 -1.93 15.49
N GLU A 832 -1.69 -3.04 14.87
CA GLU A 832 -1.85 -3.24 13.41
C GLU A 832 -3.32 -3.22 12.97
N LEU A 833 -4.20 -3.88 13.72
CA LEU A 833 -5.62 -3.91 13.39
C LEU A 833 -6.26 -2.52 13.54
N VAL A 834 -6.10 -1.91 14.71
CA VAL A 834 -6.82 -0.69 15.06
C VAL A 834 -6.27 0.52 14.32
N GLU A 835 -4.95 0.64 14.17
CA GLU A 835 -4.32 1.79 13.51
C GLU A 835 -4.26 1.59 12.00
N ASP A 836 -3.68 0.47 11.52
CA ASP A 836 -3.37 0.32 10.09
C ASP A 836 -4.55 -0.20 9.26
N LYS A 837 -5.45 -1.02 9.86
CA LYS A 837 -6.58 -1.65 9.14
C LYS A 837 -7.92 -0.96 9.34
N LEU A 838 -8.13 -0.38 10.52
CA LEU A 838 -9.39 0.28 10.90
C LEU A 838 -9.29 1.80 10.97
N ASP A 839 -8.14 2.38 10.62
CA ASP A 839 -7.92 3.83 10.53
C ASP A 839 -8.41 4.59 11.78
N LEU A 840 -7.90 4.20 12.96
CA LEU A 840 -8.24 4.86 14.22
C LEU A 840 -7.99 6.37 14.18
N ALA A 841 -6.97 6.83 13.46
CA ALA A 841 -6.66 8.25 13.34
C ALA A 841 -7.79 9.01 12.64
N GLY A 842 -8.22 8.55 11.46
CA GLY A 842 -9.35 9.13 10.74
C GLY A 842 -10.65 9.02 11.53
N VAL A 843 -10.92 7.87 12.17
CA VAL A 843 -12.10 7.69 13.04
C VAL A 843 -12.12 8.71 14.17
N ARG A 844 -10.99 8.95 14.84
CA ARG A 844 -10.89 9.97 15.90
C ARG A 844 -11.07 11.39 15.38
N GLU A 845 -10.50 11.72 14.22
CA GLU A 845 -10.68 13.04 13.58
C GLU A 845 -12.18 13.31 13.37
N VAL A 846 -12.91 12.38 12.75
CA VAL A 846 -14.33 12.54 12.45
C VAL A 846 -15.19 12.56 13.72
N LEU A 847 -14.93 11.68 14.68
CA LEU A 847 -15.66 11.69 15.96
C LEU A 847 -15.45 13.01 16.71
N SER A 848 -14.23 13.56 16.71
CA SER A 848 -13.93 14.85 17.34
C SER A 848 -14.69 15.97 16.64
N ALA A 849 -14.66 16.01 15.30
CA ALA A 849 -15.39 17.01 14.52
C ALA A 849 -16.92 16.93 14.70
N VAL A 850 -17.48 15.73 14.91
CA VAL A 850 -18.90 15.56 15.27
C VAL A 850 -19.19 16.11 16.68
N GLN A 851 -18.31 15.85 17.65
CA GLN A 851 -18.47 16.36 19.02
C GLN A 851 -18.34 17.88 19.12
N ASP A 852 -17.41 18.46 18.36
CA ASP A 852 -17.17 19.90 18.31
C ASP A 852 -18.27 20.66 17.54
N GLY A 853 -19.10 19.92 16.77
CA GLY A 853 -20.19 20.46 15.98
C GLY A 853 -19.77 20.96 14.59
N ASP A 854 -18.54 20.67 14.16
CA ASP A 854 -18.02 20.95 12.82
C ASP A 854 -18.64 20.03 11.76
N ILE A 855 -18.99 18.79 12.15
CA ILE A 855 -19.75 17.84 11.34
C ILE A 855 -21.11 17.58 11.98
N ASP A 856 -22.18 18.00 11.31
CA ASP A 856 -23.54 17.65 11.70
C ASP A 856 -23.89 16.20 11.33
N VAL A 857 -24.85 15.59 12.03
CA VAL A 857 -25.33 14.24 11.73
C VAL A 857 -26.82 14.32 11.43
N SER A 858 -27.19 14.11 10.16
CA SER A 858 -28.58 14.08 9.73
C SER A 858 -29.10 12.65 9.69
N GLU A 859 -30.32 12.42 10.18
CA GLU A 859 -31.01 11.12 10.05
C GLU A 859 -32.34 11.32 9.34
N THR A 860 -32.59 10.53 8.31
CA THR A 860 -33.83 10.57 7.53
C THR A 860 -34.43 9.17 7.40
N THR A 861 -35.69 9.01 7.80
CA THR A 861 -36.43 7.76 7.59
C THR A 861 -37.05 7.73 6.19
N LEU A 862 -36.72 6.72 5.39
CA LEU A 862 -37.18 6.57 4.01
C LEU A 862 -37.94 5.24 3.81
N GLN A 863 -38.77 5.19 2.76
CA GLN A 863 -39.50 3.96 2.38
C GLN A 863 -38.63 3.01 1.54
N SER A 864 -37.71 3.58 0.77
CA SER A 864 -36.71 2.88 -0.04
C SER A 864 -35.36 3.54 0.21
N PRO A 865 -34.23 2.83 0.08
CA PRO A 865 -32.91 3.47 0.03
C PRO A 865 -32.91 4.57 -1.03
N SER A 866 -32.21 5.67 -0.75
CA SER A 866 -32.05 6.73 -1.74
C SER A 866 -31.03 6.36 -2.83
N PRO A 867 -30.99 7.09 -3.96
CA PRO A 867 -30.02 6.84 -5.02
C PRO A 867 -28.58 6.64 -4.52
N LEU A 868 -28.01 7.53 -3.71
CA LEU A 868 -26.62 7.41 -3.22
C LEU A 868 -26.41 6.24 -2.24
N SER A 869 -27.48 5.63 -1.74
CA SER A 869 -27.41 4.47 -0.85
C SER A 869 -27.68 3.15 -1.56
N PHE A 870 -27.91 3.13 -2.87
CA PHE A 870 -28.20 1.89 -3.61
C PHE A 870 -27.07 0.87 -3.47
N GLY A 871 -25.80 1.26 -3.65
CA GLY A 871 -24.65 0.35 -3.47
C GLY A 871 -24.62 -0.28 -2.08
N LEU A 872 -24.77 0.53 -1.02
CA LEU A 872 -24.84 0.07 0.37
C LEU A 872 -26.04 -0.84 0.65
N ALA A 873 -27.20 -0.52 0.09
CA ALA A 873 -28.41 -1.30 0.25
C ALA A 873 -28.31 -2.66 -0.44
N THR A 874 -27.77 -2.69 -1.65
CA THR A 874 -27.54 -3.92 -2.42
C THR A 874 -26.57 -4.86 -1.71
N LEU A 875 -25.49 -4.34 -1.11
CA LEU A 875 -24.56 -5.12 -0.27
C LEU A 875 -25.27 -5.77 0.92
N SER A 876 -26.26 -5.09 1.50
CA SER A 876 -27.02 -5.61 2.66
C SER A 876 -28.19 -6.53 2.28
N ALA A 877 -28.59 -6.54 1.00
CA ALA A 877 -29.75 -7.26 0.49
C ALA A 877 -29.39 -8.62 -0.16
N SER A 878 -28.10 -8.96 -0.22
CA SER A 878 -27.58 -9.97 -1.14
C SER A 878 -28.19 -11.36 -0.95
N ASP A 879 -29.01 -11.78 -1.93
CA ASP A 879 -29.40 -13.17 -2.20
C ASP A 879 -28.63 -13.73 -3.42
N VAL A 880 -27.61 -13.01 -3.89
CA VAL A 880 -27.30 -12.95 -5.31
C VAL A 880 -26.11 -13.84 -5.70
N VAL A 881 -26.41 -14.95 -6.38
CA VAL A 881 -25.44 -15.84 -7.06
C VAL A 881 -25.13 -15.35 -8.49
N LEU A 882 -25.98 -14.49 -9.08
CA LEU A 882 -25.91 -14.06 -10.49
C LEU A 882 -26.03 -12.54 -10.62
N ALA A 883 -25.14 -11.92 -11.40
CA ALA A 883 -25.11 -10.47 -11.63
C ALA A 883 -26.45 -9.86 -12.12
N ASP A 884 -27.33 -10.67 -12.72
CA ASP A 884 -28.62 -10.23 -13.26
C ASP A 884 -29.67 -9.90 -12.16
N ASP A 885 -29.57 -10.51 -10.97
CA ASP A 885 -30.53 -10.29 -9.87
C ASP A 885 -30.21 -9.02 -9.06
N GLU A 886 -28.93 -8.64 -8.98
CA GLU A 886 -28.46 -7.38 -8.37
C GLU A 886 -29.07 -6.17 -9.10
N ASP A 887 -29.11 -6.23 -10.43
CA ASP A 887 -29.67 -5.20 -11.28
C ASP A 887 -31.18 -5.09 -11.11
N ALA A 888 -31.86 -6.22 -10.87
CA ALA A 888 -33.30 -6.21 -10.64
C ALA A 888 -33.64 -5.50 -9.32
N VAL A 889 -32.84 -5.74 -8.27
CA VAL A 889 -32.98 -5.05 -6.97
C VAL A 889 -32.69 -3.55 -7.13
N LEU A 890 -31.60 -3.18 -7.82
CA LEU A 890 -31.22 -1.79 -8.07
C LEU A 890 -32.29 -1.06 -8.90
N ARG A 891 -32.82 -1.68 -9.95
CA ARG A 891 -33.94 -1.16 -10.74
C ARG A 891 -35.20 -1.00 -9.90
N ALA A 892 -35.55 -1.97 -9.06
CA ALA A 892 -36.71 -1.87 -8.17
C ALA A 892 -36.58 -0.76 -7.11
N PHE A 893 -35.37 -0.49 -6.61
CA PHE A 893 -35.13 0.69 -5.77
C PHE A 893 -35.31 1.99 -6.59
N HIS A 894 -34.76 2.05 -7.81
CA HIS A 894 -34.89 3.21 -8.66
C HIS A 894 -36.33 3.52 -9.08
N GLU A 895 -37.11 2.51 -9.44
CA GLU A 895 -38.53 2.65 -9.80
C GLU A 895 -39.32 3.26 -8.64
N ARG A 896 -39.12 2.76 -7.41
CA ARG A 896 -39.76 3.32 -6.20
C ARG A 896 -39.35 4.77 -5.92
N VAL A 897 -38.09 5.12 -6.19
CA VAL A 897 -37.62 6.51 -6.07
C VAL A 897 -38.29 7.38 -7.13
N ARG A 898 -38.38 6.91 -8.38
CA ARG A 898 -39.00 7.64 -9.50
C ARG A 898 -40.47 7.91 -9.26
N GLU A 899 -41.23 6.91 -8.82
CA GLU A 899 -42.64 7.05 -8.46
C GLU A 899 -42.87 8.19 -7.45
N GLN A 900 -41.96 8.38 -6.49
CA GLN A 900 -42.08 9.43 -5.47
C GLN A 900 -41.52 10.79 -5.88
N VAL A 901 -40.63 10.83 -6.88
CA VAL A 901 -40.04 12.09 -7.40
C VAL A 901 -40.96 12.73 -8.44
N ASP A 902 -41.72 11.92 -9.17
CA ASP A 902 -42.66 12.38 -10.21
C ASP A 902 -44.06 12.74 -9.66
N ASP A 903 -44.38 12.31 -8.42
CA ASP A 903 -45.56 12.72 -7.62
C ASP A 903 -45.33 14.06 -6.89
#